data_AF-A0A3M1ZQ75-F1
#
_entry.id   AF-A0A3M1ZQ75-F1
#
_cell.length_a   1.000
_cell.length_b   1.000
_cell.length_c   1.000
_cell.angle_alpha   90.00
_cell.angle_beta   90.00
_cell.angle_gamma   90.00
#
_symmetry.space_group_name_H-M   'P 1'
#
loop_
_entity.id
_entity.type
_entity.pdbx_description
1 polymer ?
#
loop_
_entity_poly.entity_id
_entity_poly.type
_entity_poly.pdbx_seq_one_letter_code
_entity_poly.pdbx_strand_id
1 'polypeptide(L)'
;MSEDRHPFANPGRTKLALVSRGVALPDGLPEPSRWLSQANATETVIDLRLPSGHFCTVPVGQQYTEQSPISLRVRPGTSEGTLEWEGERLPVQLLPAPAFYSKRTRSGARMGSFAALHERLLILHPFLGCGFFARKGEACQYCLYDSMLNDEEPPMRDPLELVEVVQAAMAEREIDTVYLYNGFSPGPDAGLRRLVSVIALLRRHLGHRQIALETVAPQQLSVLDDLYGAGLDIFICNLEVFDTHRFAELCPGKEKHGGQDAVWAALSHARTVFRPGAVVSHLIVGLEDPESTKKGMEALVSQGVVPLLVPFRPLPGTPLAEHPPVALDVLEQTFLHLYGLLASSPFPMHRLRHMGRVLTPMESRVLDGSQASLADMWALSPLGQKLGGWVSALRRQLRAPLNQDTVLSNGMDRRPIVVVLAENGAPFAALALLFGAALALLQMDAPEGLQSEAWSTLVIFGLCLVLWISQLLPLSITSLLGMAALPLIGAMDSSEVFSLFGNPAVFFILGSFMLAAGLMQTGASEHLALKFIEHFGRGSRSLLAAVLLLPAFMAMTMPEHAVAAVFLPIVWQIVRSLGLRARHPYAQALFLSMAWGSIIGGVTTLLGGARGPLALALVEELSGHSFSFMDWILAALPIVLPMLAVALLVQQRLARADRVRVEEAHEYLAQRRLEMGAMPLRARLMLLLMAGTLLAWISVGHVMGLASIALISVVLMFVLRLVEWKELESSVNWGVVLMYGGAIALGKALSDTGAASWLAVHLFPTAGVSGVTLMLLIGFVTLLLTESVSNAAAVAILLPIALPLAEAAGLDPVATAMAIGIVSGFAFMLPMGTPPNAMIIGTGCVSTGMMFRAGLFLSLAAMLFYAMSVAWVWPMLGI
;
A
#
# COMPACT_ATOMS: atom_id res chain seq x y z
N MET A 1 -59.33 -30.08 -0.68
CA MET A 1 -59.08 -30.01 -2.13
C MET A 1 -58.00 -28.96 -2.30
N SER A 2 -56.80 -29.37 -2.72
CA SER A 2 -55.60 -28.52 -2.71
C SER A 2 -55.75 -27.34 -3.68
N GLU A 3 -55.66 -26.11 -3.20
CA GLU A 3 -55.65 -24.87 -4.00
C GLU A 3 -54.25 -24.56 -4.58
N ASP A 4 -53.35 -25.55 -4.71
CA ASP A 4 -52.03 -25.32 -5.30
C ASP A 4 -52.14 -25.15 -6.83
N ARG A 5 -51.67 -24.00 -7.33
CA ARG A 5 -51.59 -23.74 -8.79
C ARG A 5 -50.59 -24.69 -9.45
N HIS A 6 -50.90 -25.10 -10.69
CA HIS A 6 -50.07 -26.03 -11.46
C HIS A 6 -48.59 -25.57 -11.54
N PRO A 7 -47.62 -26.36 -11.02
CA PRO A 7 -46.22 -25.95 -10.90
C PRO A 7 -45.53 -25.83 -12.26
N PHE A 8 -45.89 -26.64 -13.26
CA PHE A 8 -45.24 -26.62 -14.58
C PHE A 8 -45.80 -25.56 -15.54
N ALA A 9 -46.81 -24.78 -15.13
CA ALA A 9 -47.45 -23.78 -16.01
C ALA A 9 -46.56 -22.54 -16.26
N ASN A 10 -45.57 -22.27 -15.40
CA ASN A 10 -44.64 -21.15 -15.55
C ASN A 10 -43.23 -21.61 -15.14
N PRO A 11 -42.18 -21.37 -15.93
CA PRO A 11 -40.84 -21.87 -15.61
C PRO A 11 -40.24 -21.28 -14.32
N GLY A 12 -40.59 -20.04 -13.95
CA GLY A 12 -40.22 -19.44 -12.66
C GLY A 12 -40.94 -20.13 -11.50
N ARG A 13 -42.22 -20.47 -11.66
CA ARG A 13 -42.98 -21.28 -10.68
C ARG A 13 -42.41 -22.68 -10.55
N THR A 14 -42.02 -23.32 -11.67
CA THR A 14 -41.32 -24.61 -11.67
C THR A 14 -40.03 -24.52 -10.86
N LYS A 15 -39.20 -23.50 -11.10
CA LYS A 15 -37.95 -23.29 -10.35
C LYS A 15 -38.22 -23.09 -8.85
N LEU A 16 -39.20 -22.26 -8.48
CA LEU A 16 -39.61 -22.08 -7.08
C LEU A 16 -40.02 -23.40 -6.43
N ALA A 17 -40.91 -24.15 -7.06
CA ALA A 17 -41.40 -25.42 -6.54
C ALA A 17 -40.27 -26.44 -6.33
N LEU A 18 -39.36 -26.56 -7.31
CA LEU A 18 -38.22 -27.47 -7.22
C LEU A 18 -37.24 -27.06 -6.11
N VAL A 19 -36.91 -25.77 -5.99
CA VAL A 19 -35.95 -25.31 -4.98
C VAL A 19 -36.53 -25.36 -3.56
N SER A 20 -37.84 -25.12 -3.39
CA SER A 20 -38.48 -25.10 -2.08
C SER A 20 -38.93 -26.47 -1.59
N ARG A 21 -39.43 -27.34 -2.47
CA ARG A 21 -39.98 -28.67 -2.11
C ARG A 21 -39.06 -29.83 -2.45
N GLY A 22 -38.05 -29.62 -3.30
CA GLY A 22 -37.22 -30.69 -3.83
C GLY A 22 -38.01 -31.67 -4.70
N VAL A 23 -37.40 -32.82 -4.99
CA VAL A 23 -38.04 -33.89 -5.76
C VAL A 23 -37.87 -35.24 -5.07
N ALA A 24 -38.93 -36.06 -5.15
CA ALA A 24 -38.89 -37.45 -4.75
C ALA A 24 -38.19 -38.29 -5.84
N LEU A 25 -37.42 -39.29 -5.42
CA LEU A 25 -36.67 -40.19 -6.30
C LEU A 25 -37.19 -41.63 -6.17
N PRO A 26 -38.38 -41.95 -6.71
CA PRO A 26 -39.03 -43.24 -6.49
C PRO A 26 -38.22 -44.44 -7.01
N ASP A 27 -37.49 -44.26 -8.12
CA ASP A 27 -36.66 -45.30 -8.73
C ASP A 27 -35.16 -45.16 -8.35
N GLY A 28 -34.82 -44.19 -7.48
CA GLY A 28 -33.44 -43.77 -7.24
C GLY A 28 -32.80 -43.04 -8.43
N LEU A 29 -31.52 -42.66 -8.30
CA LEU A 29 -30.73 -42.06 -9.38
C LEU A 29 -29.79 -43.09 -10.02
N PRO A 30 -29.76 -43.25 -11.35
CA PRO A 30 -28.76 -44.05 -12.03
C PRO A 30 -27.38 -43.38 -11.91
N GLU A 31 -26.34 -44.13 -11.54
CA GLU A 31 -24.98 -43.59 -11.30
C GLU A 31 -24.97 -42.38 -10.34
N PRO A 32 -25.39 -42.52 -9.07
CA PRO A 32 -25.56 -41.37 -8.16
C PRO A 32 -24.33 -40.46 -8.05
N SER A 33 -23.13 -41.05 -8.07
CA SER A 33 -21.85 -40.32 -7.98
C SER A 33 -21.59 -39.32 -9.12
N ARG A 34 -22.31 -39.46 -10.24
CA ARG A 34 -22.20 -38.56 -11.40
C ARG A 34 -23.04 -37.29 -11.25
N TRP A 35 -24.19 -37.40 -10.58
CA TRP A 35 -25.20 -36.34 -10.54
C TRP A 35 -25.28 -35.64 -9.19
N LEU A 36 -25.06 -36.40 -8.11
CA LEU A 36 -25.17 -35.89 -6.76
C LEU A 36 -24.00 -34.97 -6.45
N SER A 37 -24.33 -33.75 -6.07
CA SER A 37 -23.40 -32.79 -5.49
C SER A 37 -23.70 -32.66 -3.99
N GLN A 38 -22.68 -32.86 -3.15
CA GLN A 38 -22.74 -32.45 -1.75
C GLN A 38 -22.17 -31.04 -1.66
N ALA A 39 -23.05 -30.06 -1.86
CA ALA A 39 -22.71 -28.65 -1.90
C ALA A 39 -22.65 -28.05 -0.49
N ASN A 40 -22.00 -28.76 0.44
CA ASN A 40 -22.03 -28.69 1.92
C ASN A 40 -22.79 -29.89 2.51
N ALA A 41 -22.27 -30.43 3.60
CA ALA A 41 -22.64 -31.75 4.14
C ALA A 41 -24.07 -31.85 4.75
N THR A 42 -24.93 -30.85 4.49
CA THR A 42 -26.30 -30.75 5.02
C THR A 42 -27.39 -31.20 4.05
N GLU A 43 -27.21 -30.98 2.75
CA GLU A 43 -28.21 -31.34 1.73
C GLU A 43 -27.54 -31.89 0.47
N THR A 44 -28.03 -33.03 0.00
CA THR A 44 -27.65 -33.58 -1.29
C THR A 44 -28.50 -32.88 -2.36
N VAL A 45 -27.84 -32.39 -3.41
CA VAL A 45 -28.53 -31.68 -4.50
C VAL A 45 -28.19 -32.28 -5.86
N ILE A 46 -29.08 -32.06 -6.81
CA ILE A 46 -28.85 -32.29 -8.24
C ILE A 46 -29.05 -30.98 -9.01
N ASP A 47 -28.30 -30.81 -10.09
CA ASP A 47 -28.47 -29.67 -10.98
C ASP A 47 -29.33 -30.06 -12.19
N LEU A 48 -30.40 -29.31 -12.42
CA LEU A 48 -31.34 -29.50 -13.53
C LEU A 48 -31.35 -28.27 -14.43
N ARG A 49 -31.58 -28.49 -15.73
CA ARG A 49 -31.92 -27.45 -16.70
C ARG A 49 -33.34 -27.69 -17.21
N LEU A 50 -34.19 -26.68 -17.04
CA LEU A 50 -35.57 -26.69 -17.55
C LEU A 50 -35.57 -26.52 -19.07
N PRO A 51 -36.66 -26.91 -19.79
CA PRO A 51 -36.80 -26.69 -21.23
C PRO A 51 -36.68 -25.22 -21.65
N SER A 52 -37.03 -24.31 -20.74
CA SER A 52 -36.88 -22.86 -20.90
C SER A 52 -35.42 -22.37 -20.79
N GLY A 53 -34.46 -23.26 -20.52
CA GLY A 53 -33.04 -22.95 -20.36
C GLY A 53 -32.61 -22.60 -18.93
N HIS A 54 -33.56 -22.37 -18.02
CA HIS A 54 -33.29 -21.99 -16.63
C HIS A 54 -32.60 -23.11 -15.85
N PHE A 55 -31.57 -22.74 -15.11
CA PHE A 55 -30.82 -23.64 -14.22
C PHE A 55 -31.49 -23.73 -12.84
N CYS A 56 -31.56 -24.93 -12.27
CA CYS A 56 -32.14 -25.19 -10.94
C CYS A 56 -31.21 -26.13 -10.16
N THR A 57 -30.79 -25.76 -8.96
CA THR A 57 -30.17 -26.70 -8.01
C THR A 57 -31.27 -27.20 -7.08
N VAL A 58 -31.55 -28.50 -7.13
CA VAL A 58 -32.74 -29.12 -6.54
C VAL A 58 -32.31 -30.07 -5.42
N PRO A 59 -32.84 -29.91 -4.19
CA PRO A 59 -32.56 -30.81 -3.09
C PRO A 59 -33.24 -32.17 -3.28
N VAL A 60 -32.53 -33.23 -2.89
CA VAL A 60 -32.98 -34.63 -2.98
C VAL A 60 -32.49 -35.45 -1.78
N GLY A 61 -33.13 -36.58 -1.52
CA GLY A 61 -32.67 -37.57 -0.53
C GLY A 61 -32.78 -37.12 0.92
N GLN A 62 -33.69 -36.18 1.20
CA GLN A 62 -34.09 -35.74 2.54
C GLN A 62 -35.55 -36.12 2.80
N GLN A 63 -35.94 -36.26 4.07
CA GLN A 63 -37.32 -36.64 4.47
C GLN A 63 -38.39 -35.73 3.83
N TYR A 64 -38.18 -34.41 3.80
CA TYR A 64 -39.13 -33.48 3.19
C TYR A 64 -39.17 -33.60 1.65
N THR A 65 -38.05 -33.98 1.01
CA THR A 65 -37.98 -34.16 -0.45
C THR A 65 -38.61 -35.47 -0.91
N GLU A 66 -38.56 -36.52 -0.07
CA GLU A 66 -39.25 -37.80 -0.33
C GLU A 66 -40.77 -37.65 -0.25
N GLN A 67 -41.24 -36.70 0.56
CA GLN A 67 -42.65 -36.31 0.64
C GLN A 67 -43.05 -35.27 -0.42
N SER A 68 -42.13 -34.86 -1.30
CA SER A 68 -42.44 -33.90 -2.35
C SER A 68 -43.50 -34.47 -3.30
N PRO A 69 -44.52 -33.67 -3.69
CA PRO A 69 -45.50 -34.10 -4.69
C PRO A 69 -44.90 -34.18 -6.10
N ILE A 70 -43.67 -33.69 -6.29
CA ILE A 70 -42.94 -33.74 -7.55
C ILE A 70 -41.96 -34.90 -7.49
N SER A 71 -42.04 -35.82 -8.44
CA SER A 71 -41.09 -36.92 -8.57
C SER A 71 -40.22 -36.75 -9.81
N LEU A 72 -38.98 -37.25 -9.76
CA LEU A 72 -38.05 -37.25 -10.90
C LEU A 72 -37.74 -38.69 -11.31
N ARG A 73 -37.93 -38.99 -12.60
CA ARG A 73 -37.45 -40.22 -13.24
C ARG A 73 -36.34 -39.88 -14.22
N VAL A 74 -35.23 -40.63 -14.17
CA VAL A 74 -34.05 -40.40 -15.01
C VAL A 74 -33.84 -41.60 -15.92
N ARG A 75 -33.63 -41.35 -17.22
CA ARG A 75 -33.32 -42.42 -18.18
C ARG A 75 -31.90 -42.94 -17.96
N PRO A 76 -31.69 -44.25 -17.69
CA PRO A 76 -30.37 -44.82 -17.47
C PRO A 76 -29.39 -44.51 -18.62
N GLY A 77 -28.16 -44.13 -18.28
CA GLY A 77 -27.09 -43.83 -19.26
C GLY A 77 -27.20 -42.47 -19.97
N THR A 78 -28.24 -41.67 -19.71
CA THR A 78 -28.44 -40.36 -20.36
C THR A 78 -28.47 -39.21 -19.34
N SER A 79 -28.49 -37.97 -19.84
CA SER A 79 -28.76 -36.77 -19.02
C SER A 79 -30.25 -36.36 -19.05
N GLU A 80 -31.13 -37.20 -19.59
CA GLU A 80 -32.55 -36.89 -19.75
C GLU A 80 -33.36 -37.37 -18.54
N GLY A 81 -34.11 -36.44 -17.95
CA GLY A 81 -35.04 -36.70 -16.85
C GLY A 81 -36.46 -36.25 -17.19
N THR A 82 -37.43 -36.75 -16.45
CA THR A 82 -38.83 -36.32 -16.52
C THR A 82 -39.34 -36.07 -15.11
N LEU A 83 -39.80 -34.85 -14.86
CA LEU A 83 -40.52 -34.49 -13.64
C LEU A 83 -41.99 -34.90 -13.80
N GLU A 84 -42.57 -35.54 -12.78
CA GLU A 84 -43.98 -35.93 -12.74
C GLU A 84 -44.67 -35.27 -11.54
N TRP A 85 -45.85 -34.68 -11.78
CA TRP A 85 -46.73 -34.08 -10.75
C TRP A 85 -48.19 -34.30 -11.15
N GLU A 86 -48.99 -34.96 -10.31
CA GLU A 86 -50.42 -35.25 -10.55
C GLU A 86 -50.76 -35.82 -11.96
N GLY A 87 -49.83 -36.56 -12.57
CA GLY A 87 -49.97 -37.14 -13.92
C GLY A 87 -49.44 -36.29 -15.07
N GLU A 88 -49.09 -35.02 -14.83
CA GLU A 88 -48.38 -34.18 -15.80
C GLU A 88 -46.87 -34.48 -15.83
N ARG A 89 -46.25 -34.30 -17.00
CA ARG A 89 -44.84 -34.60 -17.26
C ARG A 89 -44.11 -33.42 -17.85
N LEU A 90 -42.97 -33.06 -17.26
CA LEU A 90 -42.07 -32.03 -17.79
C LEU A 90 -40.68 -32.63 -18.07
N PRO A 91 -40.18 -32.64 -19.32
CA PRO A 91 -38.83 -33.09 -19.62
C PRO A 91 -37.81 -32.10 -19.02
N VAL A 92 -36.72 -32.63 -18.46
CA VAL A 92 -35.62 -31.84 -17.90
C VAL A 92 -34.28 -32.48 -18.25
N GLN A 93 -33.21 -31.69 -18.20
CA GLN A 93 -31.86 -32.19 -18.38
C GLN A 93 -31.10 -32.16 -17.05
N LEU A 94 -30.50 -33.30 -16.67
CA LEU A 94 -29.60 -33.39 -15.53
C LEU A 94 -28.20 -32.92 -15.94
N LEU A 95 -27.56 -32.15 -15.06
CA LEU A 95 -26.19 -31.68 -15.24
C LEU A 95 -25.26 -32.47 -14.30
N PRO A 96 -24.10 -32.94 -14.78
CA PRO A 96 -23.16 -33.67 -13.94
C PRO A 96 -22.57 -32.75 -12.86
N ALA A 97 -22.26 -33.36 -11.71
CA ALA A 97 -21.57 -32.68 -10.63
C ALA A 97 -20.20 -32.14 -11.10
N PRO A 98 -19.76 -30.96 -10.64
CA PRO A 98 -18.47 -30.39 -11.02
C PRO A 98 -17.28 -31.32 -10.72
N ALA A 99 -16.41 -31.53 -11.70
CA ALA A 99 -15.26 -32.43 -11.57
C ALA A 99 -14.26 -31.93 -10.53
N PHE A 100 -14.11 -30.61 -10.38
CA PHE A 100 -13.19 -30.02 -9.40
C PHE A 100 -13.53 -30.40 -7.95
N TYR A 101 -14.78 -30.75 -7.62
CA TYR A 101 -15.14 -31.18 -6.26
C TYR A 101 -14.32 -32.39 -5.76
N SER A 102 -13.93 -33.26 -6.69
CA SER A 102 -13.15 -34.46 -6.39
C SER A 102 -11.64 -34.21 -6.26
N LYS A 103 -11.14 -33.06 -6.72
CA LYS A 103 -9.72 -32.67 -6.65
C LYS A 103 -9.31 -32.38 -5.20
N ARG A 104 -8.00 -32.40 -4.95
CA ARG A 104 -7.40 -32.12 -3.63
C ARG A 104 -6.64 -30.81 -3.64
N THR A 105 -6.72 -30.07 -2.54
CA THR A 105 -5.90 -28.88 -2.26
C THR A 105 -4.48 -29.30 -1.85
N ARG A 106 -3.58 -28.32 -1.65
CA ARG A 106 -2.21 -28.57 -1.15
C ARG A 106 -2.13 -29.34 0.17
N SER A 107 -3.10 -29.18 1.07
CA SER A 107 -3.16 -29.93 2.34
C SER A 107 -3.75 -31.34 2.18
N GLY A 108 -4.24 -31.68 0.98
CA GLY A 108 -4.89 -32.95 0.69
C GLY A 108 -6.41 -32.97 0.91
N ALA A 109 -7.02 -31.86 1.34
CA ALA A 109 -8.46 -31.76 1.54
C ALA A 109 -9.23 -31.74 0.20
N ARG A 110 -10.46 -32.30 0.17
CA ARG A 110 -11.31 -32.30 -1.04
C ARG A 110 -11.84 -30.90 -1.32
N MET A 111 -11.67 -30.40 -2.55
CA MET A 111 -12.11 -29.05 -2.93
C MET A 111 -13.64 -28.85 -2.79
N GLY A 112 -14.45 -29.90 -2.99
CA GLY A 112 -15.90 -29.83 -2.78
C GLY A 112 -16.33 -29.56 -1.33
N SER A 113 -15.42 -29.70 -0.35
CA SER A 113 -15.68 -29.30 1.04
C SER A 113 -15.49 -27.79 1.30
N PHE A 114 -14.90 -27.08 0.35
CA PHE A 114 -14.62 -25.64 0.45
C PHE A 114 -15.67 -24.80 -0.26
N ALA A 115 -16.35 -25.38 -1.26
CA ALA A 115 -17.12 -24.62 -2.21
C ALA A 115 -18.34 -25.35 -2.75
N ALA A 116 -19.38 -24.57 -3.05
CA ALA A 116 -20.56 -24.97 -3.79
C ALA A 116 -20.72 -24.08 -5.04
N LEU A 117 -20.90 -24.68 -6.21
CA LEU A 117 -21.11 -23.99 -7.47
C LEU A 117 -22.58 -24.06 -7.87
N HIS A 118 -23.22 -22.90 -7.99
CA HIS A 118 -24.58 -22.73 -8.49
C HIS A 118 -24.54 -21.92 -9.78
N GLU A 119 -24.60 -22.60 -10.92
CA GLU A 119 -24.42 -22.03 -12.26
C GLU A 119 -23.11 -21.23 -12.42
N ARG A 120 -23.16 -19.90 -12.18
CA ARG A 120 -22.03 -18.94 -12.28
C ARG A 120 -21.65 -18.34 -10.91
N LEU A 121 -22.30 -18.78 -9.84
CA LEU A 121 -22.09 -18.38 -8.45
C LEU A 121 -21.26 -19.42 -7.73
N LEU A 122 -20.03 -19.07 -7.36
CA LEU A 122 -19.18 -19.94 -6.54
C LEU A 122 -19.25 -19.49 -5.08
N ILE A 123 -19.95 -20.27 -4.27
CA ILE A 123 -20.03 -20.08 -2.82
C ILE A 123 -18.79 -20.72 -2.20
N LEU A 124 -18.09 -19.97 -1.35
CA LEU A 124 -16.93 -20.42 -0.58
C LEU A 124 -17.21 -20.28 0.91
N HIS A 125 -16.64 -21.19 1.69
CA HIS A 125 -16.76 -21.22 3.15
C HIS A 125 -15.38 -20.99 3.79
N PRO A 126 -15.00 -19.73 4.08
CA PRO A 126 -13.69 -19.42 4.66
C PRO A 126 -13.52 -19.99 6.08
N PHE A 127 -14.59 -19.96 6.87
CA PHE A 127 -14.61 -20.49 8.22
C PHE A 127 -15.24 -21.87 8.25
N LEU A 128 -14.63 -22.74 9.06
CA LEU A 128 -15.09 -24.09 9.34
C LEU A 128 -16.15 -24.11 10.45
N GLY A 129 -17.04 -23.12 10.54
CA GLY A 129 -18.08 -23.08 11.58
C GLY A 129 -18.69 -21.69 11.80
N CYS A 130 -19.66 -21.66 12.72
CA CYS A 130 -20.26 -20.44 13.24
C CYS A 130 -20.30 -20.54 14.78
N GLY A 131 -19.68 -19.60 15.47
CA GLY A 131 -19.47 -19.64 16.93
C GLY A 131 -20.76 -19.69 17.76
N PHE A 132 -21.92 -19.34 17.19
CA PHE A 132 -23.22 -19.53 17.85
C PHE A 132 -23.56 -21.01 18.08
N PHE A 133 -23.04 -21.94 17.27
CA PHE A 133 -23.24 -23.38 17.47
C PHE A 133 -22.41 -23.94 18.64
N ALA A 134 -21.33 -23.27 19.04
CA ALA A 134 -20.53 -23.64 20.20
C ALA A 134 -21.27 -23.37 21.53
N ARG A 135 -22.25 -22.45 21.51
CA ARG A 135 -22.95 -21.97 22.70
C ARG A 135 -24.37 -22.51 22.76
N LYS A 136 -24.69 -23.15 23.88
CA LYS A 136 -25.99 -23.80 24.09
C LYS A 136 -27.13 -22.78 23.98
N GLY A 137 -28.04 -23.02 23.03
CA GLY A 137 -29.23 -22.19 22.81
C GLY A 137 -28.98 -20.87 22.07
N GLU A 138 -27.82 -20.69 21.42
CA GLU A 138 -27.53 -19.49 20.61
C GLU A 138 -27.59 -19.74 19.10
N ALA A 139 -27.57 -21.00 18.67
CA ALA A 139 -27.75 -21.37 17.27
C ALA A 139 -29.13 -20.94 16.73
N CYS A 140 -29.17 -20.49 15.47
CA CYS A 140 -30.43 -20.13 14.82
C CYS A 140 -31.28 -21.39 14.58
N GLN A 141 -32.57 -21.34 14.91
CA GLN A 141 -33.45 -22.53 14.94
C GLN A 141 -33.71 -23.17 13.57
N TYR A 142 -33.50 -22.44 12.48
CA TYR A 142 -33.65 -22.91 11.10
C TYR A 142 -32.31 -23.28 10.44
N CYS A 143 -31.17 -22.97 11.06
CA CYS A 143 -29.87 -23.04 10.42
C CYS A 143 -29.18 -24.37 10.75
N LEU A 144 -28.57 -24.97 9.74
CA LEU A 144 -27.66 -26.09 9.92
C LEU A 144 -26.32 -25.68 9.30
N TYR A 145 -25.40 -25.21 10.14
CA TYR A 145 -24.03 -24.89 9.75
C TYR A 145 -23.21 -26.15 10.03
N ASP A 146 -23.10 -27.05 9.05
CA ASP A 146 -22.34 -28.28 9.27
C ASP A 146 -20.85 -27.98 9.28
N SER A 147 -20.33 -27.98 10.48
CA SER A 147 -18.95 -27.77 10.82
C SER A 147 -18.51 -28.93 11.67
N MET A 148 -17.43 -29.59 11.25
CA MET A 148 -16.77 -30.63 12.04
C MET A 148 -16.15 -30.08 13.35
N LEU A 149 -16.19 -28.75 13.57
CA LEU A 149 -15.53 -28.03 14.67
C LEU A 149 -16.38 -26.79 15.06
N ASN A 150 -17.43 -27.02 15.86
CA ASN A 150 -18.24 -25.94 16.45
C ASN A 150 -17.53 -25.31 17.66
N ASP A 151 -16.33 -24.79 17.42
CA ASP A 151 -15.56 -24.04 18.42
C ASP A 151 -16.12 -22.63 18.58
N GLU A 152 -15.93 -22.02 19.76
CA GLU A 152 -16.39 -20.66 20.01
C GLU A 152 -15.83 -19.67 18.98
N GLU A 153 -14.55 -19.83 18.63
CA GLU A 153 -13.90 -19.16 17.51
C GLU A 153 -13.61 -20.16 16.39
N PRO A 154 -14.45 -20.22 15.34
CA PRO A 154 -14.26 -21.19 14.28
C PRO A 154 -12.89 -21.05 13.59
N PRO A 155 -12.20 -22.17 13.29
CA PRO A 155 -10.96 -22.12 12.54
C PRO A 155 -11.22 -21.62 11.12
N MET A 156 -10.26 -20.88 10.58
CA MET A 156 -10.31 -20.35 9.22
C MET A 156 -9.41 -21.17 8.32
N ARG A 157 -9.88 -21.46 7.12
CA ARG A 157 -9.13 -22.16 6.09
C ARG A 157 -7.97 -21.30 5.59
N ASP A 158 -6.91 -21.96 5.12
CA ASP A 158 -5.78 -21.27 4.51
C ASP A 158 -6.26 -20.44 3.28
N PRO A 159 -5.99 -19.11 3.25
CA PRO A 159 -6.31 -18.26 2.11
C PRO A 159 -5.82 -18.79 0.76
N LEU A 160 -4.66 -19.45 0.72
CA LEU A 160 -4.10 -19.99 -0.53
C LEU A 160 -4.90 -21.18 -1.04
N GLU A 161 -5.47 -22.00 -0.15
CA GLU A 161 -6.35 -23.10 -0.56
C GLU A 161 -7.68 -22.60 -1.13
N LEU A 162 -8.21 -21.50 -0.57
CA LEU A 162 -9.40 -20.85 -1.15
C LEU A 162 -9.12 -20.38 -2.58
N VAL A 163 -7.93 -19.84 -2.85
CA VAL A 163 -7.51 -19.46 -4.21
C VAL A 163 -7.40 -20.67 -5.13
N GLU A 164 -6.80 -21.78 -4.67
CA GLU A 164 -6.69 -23.03 -5.45
C GLU A 164 -8.07 -23.54 -5.90
N VAL A 165 -9.05 -23.52 -4.99
CA VAL A 165 -10.42 -23.94 -5.28
C VAL A 165 -11.08 -23.02 -6.29
N VAL A 166 -10.92 -21.70 -6.14
CA VAL A 166 -11.45 -20.71 -7.11
C VAL A 166 -10.85 -20.92 -8.49
N GLN A 167 -9.54 -21.09 -8.59
CA GLN A 167 -8.87 -21.33 -9.88
C GLN A 167 -9.33 -22.64 -10.52
N ALA A 168 -9.46 -23.71 -9.72
CA ALA A 168 -9.94 -25.00 -10.21
C ALA A 168 -11.38 -24.93 -10.73
N ALA A 169 -12.25 -24.18 -10.06
CA ALA A 169 -13.63 -23.97 -10.49
C ALA A 169 -13.70 -23.09 -11.76
N MET A 170 -12.92 -22.01 -11.83
CA MET A 170 -12.84 -21.11 -13.00
C MET A 170 -12.27 -21.79 -14.24
N ALA A 171 -11.44 -22.82 -14.07
CA ALA A 171 -10.91 -23.62 -15.18
C ALA A 171 -11.97 -24.55 -15.80
N GLU A 172 -13.03 -24.86 -15.06
CA GLU A 172 -14.09 -25.80 -15.48
C GLU A 172 -15.37 -25.08 -15.94
N ARG A 173 -15.81 -24.05 -15.21
CA ARG A 173 -17.02 -23.29 -15.52
C ARG A 173 -16.77 -21.78 -15.47
N GLU A 174 -17.61 -21.04 -16.18
CA GLU A 174 -17.57 -19.58 -16.12
C GLU A 174 -18.16 -19.09 -14.79
N ILE A 175 -17.34 -18.39 -14.01
CA ILE A 175 -17.72 -17.83 -12.71
C ILE A 175 -17.78 -16.31 -12.84
N ASP A 176 -18.88 -15.73 -12.38
CA ASP A 176 -19.13 -14.30 -12.39
C ASP A 176 -19.00 -13.69 -10.99
N THR A 177 -19.50 -14.42 -9.98
CA THR A 177 -19.50 -14.01 -8.58
C THR A 177 -18.91 -15.08 -7.69
N VAL A 178 -17.92 -14.71 -6.89
CA VAL A 178 -17.44 -15.49 -5.75
C VAL A 178 -18.11 -14.97 -4.49
N TYR A 179 -18.83 -15.86 -3.80
CA TYR A 179 -19.68 -15.54 -2.67
C TYR A 179 -19.09 -16.15 -1.40
N LEU A 180 -18.59 -15.31 -0.51
CA LEU A 180 -18.06 -15.73 0.78
C LEU A 180 -19.21 -15.86 1.78
N TYR A 181 -19.47 -17.08 2.24
CA TYR A 181 -20.47 -17.36 3.26
C TYR A 181 -19.78 -17.47 4.63
N ASN A 182 -20.01 -16.49 5.50
CA ASN A 182 -19.30 -16.35 6.77
C ASN A 182 -20.20 -16.68 7.98
N GLY A 183 -19.65 -17.43 8.93
CA GLY A 183 -20.23 -17.63 10.25
C GLY A 183 -19.86 -16.52 11.24
N PHE A 184 -20.38 -16.62 12.47
CA PHE A 184 -19.98 -15.72 13.55
C PHE A 184 -18.65 -16.17 14.17
N SER A 185 -17.80 -15.21 14.54
CA SER A 185 -16.62 -15.41 15.37
C SER A 185 -16.61 -14.36 16.50
N PRO A 186 -16.17 -14.69 17.73
CA PRO A 186 -16.27 -13.80 18.87
C PRO A 186 -15.43 -12.54 18.69
N GLY A 187 -16.03 -11.38 18.96
CA GLY A 187 -15.36 -10.08 18.84
C GLY A 187 -16.31 -9.00 18.33
N PRO A 188 -15.93 -7.73 18.43
CA PRO A 188 -16.76 -6.62 17.97
C PRO A 188 -16.85 -6.57 16.43
N ASP A 189 -15.91 -7.15 15.69
CA ASP A 189 -15.92 -7.20 14.22
C ASP A 189 -16.51 -8.50 13.66
N ALA A 190 -17.04 -9.39 14.50
CA ALA A 190 -17.56 -10.71 14.12
C ALA A 190 -16.56 -11.60 13.33
N GLY A 191 -15.25 -11.38 13.51
CA GLY A 191 -14.17 -12.09 12.79
C GLY A 191 -13.90 -11.59 11.37
N LEU A 192 -14.55 -10.52 10.95
CA LEU A 192 -14.46 -9.99 9.58
C LEU A 192 -13.07 -9.47 9.21
N ARG A 193 -12.28 -8.98 10.17
CA ARG A 193 -10.92 -8.48 9.89
C ARG A 193 -10.00 -9.58 9.35
N ARG A 194 -10.25 -10.84 9.71
CA ARG A 194 -9.50 -12.00 9.19
C ARG A 194 -9.76 -12.23 7.70
N LEU A 195 -10.92 -11.81 7.17
CA LEU A 195 -11.29 -11.94 5.76
C LEU A 195 -10.68 -10.86 4.85
N VAL A 196 -10.16 -9.77 5.41
CA VAL A 196 -9.55 -8.68 4.63
C VAL A 196 -8.39 -9.21 3.77
N SER A 197 -7.52 -10.05 4.33
CA SER A 197 -6.41 -10.67 3.60
C SER A 197 -6.88 -11.66 2.53
N VAL A 198 -7.93 -12.45 2.83
CA VAL A 198 -8.54 -13.38 1.86
C VAL A 198 -9.13 -12.64 0.68
N ILE A 199 -9.91 -11.58 0.93
CA ILE A 199 -10.53 -10.79 -0.13
C ILE A 199 -9.47 -10.11 -0.99
N ALA A 200 -8.44 -9.54 -0.37
CA ALA A 200 -7.32 -8.92 -1.09
C ALA A 200 -6.59 -9.95 -1.98
N LEU A 201 -6.40 -11.17 -1.48
CA LEU A 201 -5.79 -12.25 -2.23
C LEU A 201 -6.69 -12.73 -3.39
N LEU A 202 -7.97 -12.97 -3.13
CA LEU A 202 -8.95 -13.37 -4.15
C LEU A 202 -9.08 -12.31 -5.25
N ARG A 203 -9.08 -11.03 -4.89
CA ARG A 203 -9.16 -9.90 -5.84
C ARG A 203 -8.04 -9.94 -6.88
N ARG A 204 -6.82 -10.34 -6.49
CA ARG A 204 -5.68 -10.49 -7.41
C ARG A 204 -5.92 -11.54 -8.51
N HIS A 205 -6.72 -12.56 -8.22
CA HIS A 205 -7.01 -13.65 -9.15
C HIS A 205 -8.33 -13.50 -9.91
N LEU A 206 -9.29 -12.74 -9.36
CA LEU A 206 -10.63 -12.58 -9.93
C LEU A 206 -10.76 -11.41 -10.92
N GLY A 207 -9.86 -10.42 -10.84
CA GLY A 207 -9.88 -9.26 -11.73
C GLY A 207 -11.17 -8.45 -11.58
N HIS A 208 -12.00 -8.42 -12.61
CA HIS A 208 -13.27 -7.67 -12.66
C HIS A 208 -14.49 -8.43 -12.11
N ARG A 209 -14.36 -9.73 -11.80
CA ARG A 209 -15.44 -10.56 -11.24
C ARG A 209 -15.84 -10.10 -9.84
N GLN A 210 -17.06 -10.39 -9.45
CA GLN A 210 -17.60 -9.89 -8.18
C GLN A 210 -17.15 -10.75 -7.00
N ILE A 211 -16.86 -10.09 -5.88
CA ILE A 211 -16.72 -10.73 -4.57
C ILE A 211 -17.88 -10.23 -3.69
N ALA A 212 -18.71 -11.16 -3.25
CA ALA A 212 -19.79 -10.92 -2.29
C ALA A 212 -19.42 -11.54 -0.93
N LEU A 213 -19.88 -10.94 0.16
CA LEU A 213 -19.69 -11.45 1.50
C LEU A 213 -21.01 -11.40 2.26
N GLU A 214 -21.48 -12.56 2.70
CA GLU A 214 -22.59 -12.72 3.64
C GLU A 214 -22.05 -12.98 5.03
N THR A 215 -22.52 -12.19 6.00
CA THR A 215 -22.01 -12.23 7.37
C THR A 215 -23.05 -11.81 8.39
N VAL A 216 -22.77 -12.17 9.65
CA VAL A 216 -23.41 -11.58 10.84
C VAL A 216 -23.00 -10.11 10.98
N ALA A 217 -23.90 -9.29 11.49
CA ALA A 217 -23.68 -7.86 11.69
C ALA A 217 -22.52 -7.60 12.67
N PRO A 218 -21.46 -6.87 12.27
CA PRO A 218 -20.42 -6.44 13.19
C PRO A 218 -20.88 -5.23 14.02
N GLN A 219 -20.44 -5.14 15.26
CA GLN A 219 -20.60 -3.93 16.09
C GLN A 219 -19.55 -2.87 15.70
N GLN A 220 -18.36 -3.30 15.31
CA GLN A 220 -17.29 -2.44 14.80
C GLN A 220 -17.47 -2.19 13.30
N LEU A 221 -18.16 -1.11 12.96
CA LEU A 221 -18.51 -0.80 11.58
C LEU A 221 -17.30 -0.42 10.69
N SER A 222 -16.16 -0.04 11.27
CA SER A 222 -14.96 0.29 10.49
C SER A 222 -14.42 -0.88 9.68
N VAL A 223 -14.74 -2.13 10.05
CA VAL A 223 -14.28 -3.32 9.31
C VAL A 223 -14.89 -3.39 7.91
N LEU A 224 -16.06 -2.82 7.69
CA LEU A 224 -16.68 -2.71 6.37
C LEU A 224 -15.84 -1.88 5.40
N ASP A 225 -15.15 -0.87 5.93
CA ASP A 225 -14.24 -0.01 5.18
C ASP A 225 -13.01 -0.80 4.74
N ASP A 226 -12.44 -1.59 5.66
CA ASP A 226 -11.30 -2.48 5.41
C ASP A 226 -11.63 -3.54 4.35
N LEU A 227 -12.82 -4.16 4.44
CA LEU A 227 -13.29 -5.16 3.48
C LEU A 227 -13.49 -4.56 2.09
N TYR A 228 -14.07 -3.36 1.99
CA TYR A 228 -14.21 -2.65 0.72
C TYR A 228 -12.84 -2.30 0.12
N GLY A 229 -11.91 -1.81 0.95
CA GLY A 229 -10.53 -1.52 0.55
C GLY A 229 -9.77 -2.75 0.05
N ALA A 230 -9.98 -3.91 0.67
CA ALA A 230 -9.45 -5.19 0.21
C ALA A 230 -10.01 -5.65 -1.13
N GLY A 231 -11.16 -5.10 -1.56
CA GLY A 231 -11.76 -5.39 -2.84
C GLY A 231 -13.09 -6.12 -2.77
N LEU A 232 -13.83 -6.04 -1.66
CA LEU A 232 -15.21 -6.53 -1.61
C LEU A 232 -16.12 -5.67 -2.51
N ASP A 233 -17.01 -6.30 -3.29
CA ASP A 233 -17.95 -5.57 -4.16
C ASP A 233 -19.35 -5.48 -3.57
N ILE A 234 -19.81 -6.54 -2.90
CA ILE A 234 -21.18 -6.67 -2.41
C ILE A 234 -21.15 -7.09 -0.94
N PHE A 235 -21.85 -6.33 -0.10
CA PHE A 235 -21.99 -6.61 1.32
C PHE A 235 -23.40 -7.10 1.61
N ILE A 236 -23.49 -8.23 2.31
CA ILE A 236 -24.74 -8.91 2.63
C ILE A 236 -24.79 -9.11 4.14
N CYS A 237 -25.80 -8.51 4.77
CA CYS A 237 -26.06 -8.69 6.19
C CYS A 237 -27.56 -8.88 6.38
N ASN A 238 -27.92 -10.04 6.92
CA ASN A 238 -29.28 -10.52 6.85
C ASN A 238 -30.09 -10.10 8.06
N LEU A 239 -31.33 -9.70 7.79
CA LEU A 239 -32.35 -9.54 8.80
C LEU A 239 -33.04 -10.88 9.08
N GLU A 240 -33.14 -11.75 8.07
CA GLU A 240 -33.82 -13.06 8.04
C GLU A 240 -35.31 -13.05 8.34
N VAL A 241 -35.75 -12.32 9.35
CA VAL A 241 -37.14 -12.18 9.78
C VAL A 241 -37.35 -10.73 10.19
N PHE A 242 -38.38 -10.08 9.66
CA PHE A 242 -38.64 -8.67 9.94
C PHE A 242 -39.28 -8.45 11.32
N ASP A 243 -40.18 -9.34 11.75
CA ASP A 243 -40.78 -9.28 13.09
C ASP A 243 -39.69 -9.46 14.17
N THR A 244 -39.58 -8.46 15.05
CA THR A 244 -38.52 -8.40 16.07
C THR A 244 -38.64 -9.49 17.13
N HIS A 245 -39.86 -9.82 17.55
CA HIS A 245 -40.09 -10.88 18.52
C HIS A 245 -39.73 -12.25 17.93
N ARG A 246 -40.16 -12.48 16.68
CA ARG A 246 -39.86 -13.71 15.96
C ARG A 246 -38.38 -13.85 15.63
N PHE A 247 -37.70 -12.75 15.31
CA PHE A 247 -36.25 -12.71 15.15
C PHE A 247 -35.53 -13.14 16.44
N ALA A 248 -35.90 -12.57 17.59
CA ALA A 248 -35.30 -12.91 18.88
C ALA A 248 -35.46 -14.40 19.25
N GLU A 249 -36.63 -14.97 18.93
CA GLU A 249 -36.92 -16.39 19.14
C GLU A 249 -36.08 -17.29 18.21
N LEU A 250 -36.02 -16.96 16.92
CA LEU A 250 -35.40 -17.82 15.91
C LEU A 250 -33.87 -17.65 15.82
N CYS A 251 -33.35 -16.48 16.17
CA CYS A 251 -31.94 -16.10 16.05
C CYS A 251 -31.34 -15.65 17.41
N PRO A 252 -31.42 -16.45 18.48
CA PRO A 252 -31.11 -16.00 19.84
C PRO A 252 -29.66 -15.51 20.01
N GLY A 253 -28.68 -16.11 19.32
CA GLY A 253 -27.29 -15.65 19.33
C GLY A 253 -27.09 -14.29 18.67
N LYS A 254 -27.77 -14.03 17.54
CA LYS A 254 -27.72 -12.72 16.86
C LYS A 254 -28.43 -11.65 17.66
N GLU A 255 -29.55 -12.00 18.31
CA GLU A 255 -30.26 -11.11 19.23
C GLU A 255 -29.34 -10.64 20.37
N LYS A 256 -28.66 -11.59 21.03
CA LYS A 256 -27.65 -11.27 22.05
C LYS A 256 -26.47 -10.45 21.52
N HIS A 257 -26.19 -10.52 20.21
CA HIS A 257 -25.12 -9.77 19.55
C HIS A 257 -25.60 -8.41 18.98
N GLY A 258 -26.67 -7.83 19.53
CA GLY A 258 -27.17 -6.51 19.15
C GLY A 258 -28.39 -6.53 18.23
N GLY A 259 -28.90 -7.73 17.91
CA GLY A 259 -30.20 -7.93 17.26
C GLY A 259 -30.34 -7.23 15.91
N GLN A 260 -31.59 -6.89 15.57
CA GLN A 260 -31.87 -6.18 14.32
C GLN A 260 -31.24 -4.79 14.28
N ASP A 261 -31.04 -4.11 15.42
CA ASP A 261 -30.41 -2.80 15.46
C ASP A 261 -28.98 -2.82 14.91
N ALA A 262 -28.21 -3.86 15.27
CA ALA A 262 -26.87 -4.06 14.72
C ALA A 262 -26.90 -4.32 13.21
N VAL A 263 -27.89 -5.09 12.72
CA VAL A 263 -28.09 -5.33 11.27
C VAL A 263 -28.39 -4.02 10.55
N TRP A 264 -29.33 -3.21 11.04
CA TRP A 264 -29.67 -1.92 10.44
C TRP A 264 -28.50 -0.92 10.48
N ALA A 265 -27.71 -0.92 11.56
CA ALA A 265 -26.50 -0.10 11.65
C ALA A 265 -25.44 -0.52 10.62
N ALA A 266 -25.19 -1.83 10.47
CA ALA A 266 -24.26 -2.36 9.48
C ALA A 266 -24.71 -2.06 8.04
N LEU A 267 -25.99 -2.24 7.73
CA LEU A 267 -26.57 -1.92 6.42
C LEU A 267 -26.48 -0.42 6.11
N SER A 268 -26.82 0.44 7.08
CA SER A 268 -26.75 1.89 6.94
C SER A 268 -25.32 2.37 6.70
N HIS A 269 -24.35 1.82 7.42
CA HIS A 269 -22.93 2.13 7.21
C HIS A 269 -22.44 1.64 5.85
N ALA A 270 -22.76 0.40 5.48
CA ALA A 270 -22.38 -0.18 4.20
C ALA A 270 -22.82 0.69 3.02
N ARG A 271 -24.01 1.32 3.08
CA ARG A 271 -24.48 2.23 2.01
C ARG A 271 -23.60 3.44 1.77
N THR A 272 -22.89 3.91 2.79
CA THR A 272 -21.96 5.05 2.65
C THR A 272 -20.68 4.64 1.92
N VAL A 273 -20.34 3.35 1.96
CA VAL A 273 -19.10 2.77 1.43
C VAL A 273 -19.33 2.19 0.03
N PHE A 274 -20.28 1.27 -0.08
CA PHE A 274 -20.59 0.47 -1.26
C PHE A 274 -21.42 1.29 -2.27
N ARG A 275 -21.66 0.69 -3.44
CA ARG A 275 -22.47 1.33 -4.50
C ARG A 275 -23.97 1.05 -4.27
N PRO A 276 -24.87 1.89 -4.80
CA PRO A 276 -26.32 1.60 -4.78
C PRO A 276 -26.62 0.21 -5.34
N GLY A 277 -27.43 -0.61 -4.67
CA GLY A 277 -27.71 -1.98 -5.14
C GLY A 277 -26.59 -3.01 -4.90
N ALA A 278 -25.55 -2.67 -4.13
CA ALA A 278 -24.50 -3.59 -3.69
C ALA A 278 -24.53 -3.87 -2.18
N VAL A 279 -25.58 -3.41 -1.50
CA VAL A 279 -25.88 -3.72 -0.09
C VAL A 279 -27.17 -4.53 -0.08
N VAL A 280 -27.11 -5.73 0.46
CA VAL A 280 -28.18 -6.74 0.36
C VAL A 280 -28.53 -7.25 1.76
N SER A 281 -29.79 -7.64 1.94
CA SER A 281 -30.23 -8.33 3.15
C SER A 281 -31.19 -9.47 2.79
N HIS A 282 -30.96 -10.67 3.33
CA HIS A 282 -31.86 -11.79 3.11
C HIS A 282 -33.07 -11.75 4.05
N LEU A 283 -34.24 -12.15 3.52
CA LEU A 283 -35.46 -12.43 4.28
C LEU A 283 -35.92 -13.86 3.97
N ILE A 284 -36.26 -14.61 5.01
CA ILE A 284 -36.69 -16.00 4.91
C ILE A 284 -38.22 -16.05 4.90
N VAL A 285 -38.79 -16.41 3.75
CA VAL A 285 -40.24 -16.55 3.59
C VAL A 285 -40.69 -17.83 4.30
N GLY A 286 -41.69 -17.72 5.16
CA GLY A 286 -42.29 -18.84 5.90
C GLY A 286 -41.95 -18.94 7.38
N LEU A 287 -41.06 -18.07 7.90
CA LEU A 287 -40.73 -18.02 9.33
C LEU A 287 -41.55 -16.98 10.12
N GLU A 288 -42.24 -16.10 9.40
CA GLU A 288 -43.15 -15.07 9.91
C GLU A 288 -44.36 -14.93 8.97
N ASP A 289 -45.31 -14.07 9.36
CA ASP A 289 -46.46 -13.75 8.52
C ASP A 289 -46.01 -13.15 7.16
N PRO A 290 -46.57 -13.59 6.02
CA PRO A 290 -46.18 -13.08 4.70
C PRO A 290 -46.31 -11.57 4.55
N GLU A 291 -47.29 -10.93 5.21
CA GLU A 291 -47.42 -9.47 5.21
C GLU A 291 -46.32 -8.78 6.03
N SER A 292 -45.80 -9.42 7.09
CA SER A 292 -44.61 -8.96 7.80
C SER A 292 -43.39 -8.97 6.88
N THR A 293 -43.19 -10.07 6.14
CA THR A 293 -42.10 -10.18 5.17
C THR A 293 -42.22 -9.10 4.07
N LYS A 294 -43.43 -8.81 3.58
CA LYS A 294 -43.66 -7.71 2.61
C LYS A 294 -43.27 -6.35 3.16
N LYS A 295 -43.69 -6.02 4.38
CA LYS A 295 -43.26 -4.78 5.07
C LYS A 295 -41.75 -4.71 5.24
N GLY A 296 -41.10 -5.84 5.54
CA GLY A 296 -39.65 -5.93 5.62
C GLY A 296 -38.96 -5.59 4.29
N MET A 297 -39.50 -6.08 3.17
CA MET A 297 -39.00 -5.73 1.83
C MET A 297 -39.13 -4.22 1.56
N GLU A 298 -40.30 -3.64 1.82
CA GLU A 298 -40.54 -2.20 1.65
C GLU A 298 -39.58 -1.36 2.51
N ALA A 299 -39.38 -1.75 3.77
CA ALA A 299 -38.45 -1.09 4.68
C ALA A 299 -37.01 -1.12 4.14
N LEU A 300 -36.52 -2.28 3.68
CA LEU A 300 -35.18 -2.41 3.09
C LEU A 300 -35.01 -1.55 1.84
N VAL A 301 -36.00 -1.58 0.92
CA VAL A 301 -35.96 -0.80 -0.33
C VAL A 301 -35.99 0.70 -0.05
N SER A 302 -36.82 1.16 0.90
CA SER A 302 -36.86 2.58 1.30
C SER A 302 -35.52 3.07 1.86
N GLN A 303 -34.78 2.16 2.49
CA GLN A 303 -33.42 2.37 2.98
C GLN A 303 -32.37 2.04 1.91
N GLY A 304 -32.70 1.92 0.62
CA GLY A 304 -31.72 1.67 -0.46
C GLY A 304 -30.91 0.39 -0.30
N VAL A 305 -31.42 -0.60 0.44
CA VAL A 305 -30.88 -1.94 0.61
C VAL A 305 -31.71 -2.88 -0.26
N VAL A 306 -31.06 -3.86 -0.90
CA VAL A 306 -31.78 -4.80 -1.76
C VAL A 306 -32.22 -6.02 -0.96
N PRO A 307 -33.53 -6.26 -0.77
CA PRO A 307 -34.02 -7.52 -0.23
C PRO A 307 -33.78 -8.67 -1.22
N LEU A 308 -33.37 -9.83 -0.69
CA LEU A 308 -33.31 -11.10 -1.43
C LEU A 308 -34.04 -12.17 -0.62
N LEU A 309 -34.97 -12.88 -1.26
CA LEU A 309 -35.83 -13.83 -0.59
C LEU A 309 -35.28 -15.25 -0.65
N VAL A 310 -35.39 -15.95 0.47
CA VAL A 310 -35.03 -17.36 0.61
C VAL A 310 -36.24 -18.12 1.15
N PRO A 311 -36.74 -19.18 0.49
CA PRO A 311 -37.83 -19.98 1.04
C PRO A 311 -37.31 -20.79 2.23
N PHE A 312 -38.08 -20.81 3.33
CA PHE A 312 -37.81 -21.71 4.45
C PHE A 312 -37.91 -23.18 4.00
N ARG A 313 -36.98 -23.99 4.49
CA ARG A 313 -36.94 -25.45 4.25
C ARG A 313 -36.73 -26.17 5.59
N PRO A 314 -37.55 -27.19 5.91
CA PRO A 314 -37.40 -27.97 7.14
C PRO A 314 -36.19 -28.89 7.05
N LEU A 315 -35.05 -28.43 7.56
CA LEU A 315 -33.80 -29.18 7.53
C LEU A 315 -33.75 -30.21 8.68
N PRO A 316 -33.46 -31.49 8.40
CA PRO A 316 -33.29 -32.51 9.44
C PRO A 316 -32.22 -32.13 10.44
N GLY A 317 -32.46 -32.35 11.73
CA GLY A 317 -31.52 -32.01 12.80
C GLY A 317 -31.59 -30.56 13.29
N THR A 318 -32.47 -29.73 12.73
CA THR A 318 -32.79 -28.40 13.27
C THR A 318 -34.02 -28.43 14.19
N PRO A 319 -34.17 -27.48 15.14
CA PRO A 319 -35.39 -27.34 15.93
C PRO A 319 -36.68 -27.17 15.10
N LEU A 320 -36.58 -26.70 13.86
CA LEU A 320 -37.71 -26.51 12.94
C LEU A 320 -37.83 -27.62 11.88
N ALA A 321 -37.25 -28.80 12.10
CA ALA A 321 -37.33 -29.92 11.16
C ALA A 321 -38.76 -30.39 10.88
N GLU A 322 -39.69 -30.22 11.82
CA GLU A 322 -41.10 -30.59 11.67
C GLU A 322 -41.99 -29.41 11.23
N HIS A 323 -41.42 -28.23 11.00
CA HIS A 323 -42.19 -27.07 10.57
C HIS A 323 -42.63 -27.25 9.11
N PRO A 324 -43.90 -27.00 8.76
CA PRO A 324 -44.38 -27.21 7.40
C PRO A 324 -43.64 -26.33 6.39
N PRO A 325 -43.40 -26.84 5.16
CA PRO A 325 -42.85 -26.04 4.07
C PRO A 325 -43.86 -24.98 3.62
N VAL A 326 -43.36 -23.91 3.02
CA VAL A 326 -44.20 -22.80 2.54
C VAL A 326 -45.04 -23.23 1.33
N ALA A 327 -46.31 -22.83 1.33
CA ALA A 327 -47.18 -23.02 0.18
C ALA A 327 -46.66 -22.25 -1.06
N LEU A 328 -46.83 -22.84 -2.25
CA LEU A 328 -46.17 -22.35 -3.47
C LEU A 328 -46.78 -21.02 -3.95
N ASP A 329 -48.08 -20.84 -3.74
CA ASP A 329 -48.82 -19.61 -4.01
C ASP A 329 -48.31 -18.43 -3.17
N VAL A 330 -48.05 -18.65 -1.88
CA VAL A 330 -47.48 -17.65 -0.97
C VAL A 330 -46.08 -17.25 -1.43
N LEU A 331 -45.25 -18.23 -1.81
CA LEU A 331 -43.91 -17.95 -2.36
C LEU A 331 -44.01 -17.12 -3.65
N GLU A 332 -44.82 -17.55 -4.62
CA GLU A 332 -44.98 -16.86 -5.89
C GLU A 332 -45.44 -15.41 -5.70
N GLN A 333 -46.47 -15.17 -4.87
CA GLN A 333 -46.97 -13.82 -4.58
C GLN A 333 -45.92 -12.94 -3.91
N THR A 334 -45.13 -13.50 -2.99
CA THR A 334 -44.09 -12.75 -2.27
C THR A 334 -42.94 -12.36 -3.21
N PHE A 335 -42.51 -13.27 -4.10
CA PHE A 335 -41.48 -12.97 -5.11
C PHE A 335 -41.96 -11.99 -6.19
N LEU A 336 -43.24 -12.04 -6.59
CA LEU A 336 -43.84 -11.06 -7.50
C LEU A 336 -43.87 -9.66 -6.87
N HIS A 337 -44.22 -9.57 -5.59
CA HIS A 337 -44.20 -8.30 -4.86
C HIS A 337 -42.77 -7.73 -4.77
N LEU A 338 -41.77 -8.58 -4.45
CA LEU A 338 -40.36 -8.18 -4.49
C LEU A 338 -39.99 -7.61 -5.86
N TYR A 339 -40.33 -8.32 -6.94
CA TYR A 339 -40.01 -7.87 -8.30
C TYR A 339 -40.61 -6.49 -8.59
N GLY A 340 -41.88 -6.27 -8.26
CA GLY A 340 -42.54 -4.97 -8.43
C GLY A 340 -41.84 -3.84 -7.66
N LEU A 341 -41.45 -4.09 -6.40
CA LEU A 341 -40.70 -3.12 -5.60
C LEU A 341 -39.36 -2.77 -6.24
N LEU A 342 -38.57 -3.77 -6.63
CA LEU A 342 -37.23 -3.54 -7.19
C LEU A 342 -37.29 -2.91 -8.60
N ALA A 343 -38.27 -3.28 -9.42
CA ALA A 343 -38.48 -2.69 -10.74
C ALA A 343 -38.83 -1.19 -10.67
N SER A 344 -39.52 -0.76 -9.61
CA SER A 344 -39.86 0.65 -9.36
C SER A 344 -38.74 1.45 -8.67
N SER A 345 -37.66 0.79 -8.26
CA SER A 345 -36.58 1.39 -7.46
C SER A 345 -35.44 1.97 -8.32
N PRO A 346 -34.68 2.96 -7.81
CA PRO A 346 -33.64 3.63 -8.58
C PRO A 346 -32.29 2.89 -8.64
N PHE A 347 -32.16 1.70 -8.04
CA PHE A 347 -30.87 1.00 -7.97
C PHE A 347 -30.68 -0.03 -9.11
N PRO A 348 -29.44 -0.14 -9.64
CA PRO A 348 -29.16 -1.00 -10.80
C PRO A 348 -29.18 -2.50 -10.44
N MET A 349 -30.22 -3.21 -10.87
CA MET A 349 -30.45 -4.63 -10.55
C MET A 349 -29.40 -5.59 -11.12
N HIS A 350 -28.71 -5.22 -12.20
CA HIS A 350 -27.65 -6.04 -12.83
C HIS A 350 -26.48 -6.38 -11.90
N ARG A 351 -26.34 -5.68 -10.78
CA ARG A 351 -25.29 -5.95 -9.79
C ARG A 351 -25.50 -7.25 -9.04
N LEU A 352 -26.74 -7.73 -8.98
CA LEU A 352 -27.14 -8.99 -8.33
C LEU A 352 -27.37 -10.13 -9.33
N ARG A 353 -26.87 -9.99 -10.57
CA ARG A 353 -26.91 -11.06 -11.56
C ARG A 353 -26.26 -12.32 -11.00
N HIS A 354 -26.88 -13.46 -11.27
CA HIS A 354 -26.39 -14.77 -10.83
C HIS A 354 -26.07 -14.86 -9.32
N MET A 355 -26.69 -14.05 -8.45
CA MET A 355 -26.48 -14.11 -6.99
C MET A 355 -27.53 -14.93 -6.23
N GLY A 356 -28.65 -15.28 -6.86
CA GLY A 356 -29.78 -15.94 -6.23
C GLY A 356 -29.72 -17.44 -6.42
N ARG A 357 -29.84 -18.20 -5.32
CA ARG A 357 -30.00 -19.67 -5.35
C ARG A 357 -31.41 -20.11 -5.77
N VAL A 358 -32.39 -19.19 -5.68
CA VAL A 358 -33.82 -19.45 -5.91
C VAL A 358 -34.28 -18.68 -7.14
N LEU A 359 -34.58 -17.39 -7.01
CA LEU A 359 -34.78 -16.47 -8.13
C LEU A 359 -34.06 -15.17 -7.78
N THR A 360 -33.14 -14.74 -8.63
CA THR A 360 -32.64 -13.36 -8.56
C THR A 360 -33.78 -12.38 -8.88
N PRO A 361 -33.71 -11.12 -8.43
CA PRO A 361 -34.62 -10.08 -8.88
C PRO A 361 -34.81 -10.02 -10.41
N MET A 362 -33.73 -10.26 -11.16
CA MET A 362 -33.78 -10.29 -12.63
C MET A 362 -34.46 -11.54 -13.19
N GLU A 363 -34.41 -12.68 -12.51
CA GLU A 363 -35.10 -13.91 -12.91
C GLU A 363 -36.59 -13.89 -12.51
N SER A 364 -36.96 -13.15 -11.47
CA SER A 364 -38.36 -13.04 -11.01
C SER A 364 -39.32 -12.51 -12.07
N ARG A 365 -38.84 -11.76 -13.07
CA ARG A 365 -39.61 -11.34 -14.27
C ARG A 365 -40.22 -12.51 -15.05
N VAL A 366 -39.68 -13.71 -14.90
CA VAL A 366 -40.22 -14.91 -15.56
C VAL A 366 -41.57 -15.29 -14.98
N LEU A 367 -41.88 -14.87 -13.74
CA LEU A 367 -43.17 -15.11 -13.09
C LEU A 367 -44.30 -14.30 -13.73
N ASP A 368 -44.03 -13.09 -14.24
CA ASP A 368 -45.02 -12.23 -14.90
C ASP A 368 -44.91 -12.16 -16.44
N GLY A 369 -43.84 -12.76 -17.00
CA GLY A 369 -43.63 -12.87 -18.45
C GLY A 369 -42.98 -11.65 -19.11
N SER A 370 -42.46 -10.71 -18.33
CA SER A 370 -41.81 -9.49 -18.85
C SER A 370 -40.41 -9.75 -19.46
N GLN A 371 -40.06 -8.98 -20.50
CA GLN A 371 -38.77 -9.10 -21.21
C GLN A 371 -37.66 -8.22 -20.59
N ALA A 372 -36.40 -8.55 -20.89
CA ALA A 372 -35.24 -7.76 -20.47
C ALA A 372 -35.19 -6.38 -21.13
N SER A 373 -34.88 -5.34 -20.36
CA SER A 373 -34.61 -4.02 -20.94
C SER A 373 -33.26 -4.00 -21.67
N LEU A 374 -33.05 -3.04 -22.58
CA LEU A 374 -31.76 -2.82 -23.25
C LEU A 374 -30.62 -2.54 -22.26
N ALA A 375 -30.92 -1.82 -21.17
CA ALA A 375 -29.96 -1.53 -20.11
C ALA A 375 -29.52 -2.81 -19.37
N ASP A 376 -30.45 -3.73 -19.12
CA ASP A 376 -30.16 -5.04 -18.52
C ASP A 376 -29.29 -5.89 -19.45
N MET A 377 -29.63 -5.93 -20.74
CA MET A 377 -28.85 -6.67 -21.74
C MET A 377 -27.43 -6.13 -21.87
N TRP A 378 -27.25 -4.81 -21.86
CA TRP A 378 -25.91 -4.20 -21.89
C TRP A 378 -25.11 -4.52 -20.62
N ALA A 379 -25.74 -4.42 -19.44
CA ALA A 379 -25.07 -4.71 -18.19
C ALA A 379 -24.70 -6.19 -18.01
N LEU A 380 -25.47 -7.10 -18.62
CA LEU A 380 -25.15 -8.53 -18.70
C LEU A 380 -24.10 -8.86 -19.76
N SER A 381 -23.78 -7.94 -20.67
CA SER A 381 -22.76 -8.17 -21.70
C SER A 381 -21.34 -8.26 -21.11
N PRO A 382 -20.43 -9.05 -21.71
CA PRO A 382 -19.04 -9.16 -21.24
C PRO A 382 -18.30 -7.81 -21.20
N LEU A 383 -18.62 -6.89 -22.12
CA LEU A 383 -18.03 -5.55 -22.18
C LEU A 383 -18.53 -4.68 -21.01
N GLY A 384 -19.85 -4.69 -20.76
CA GLY A 384 -20.47 -3.96 -19.66
C GLY A 384 -19.92 -4.41 -18.30
N GLN A 385 -19.72 -5.71 -18.11
CA GLN A 385 -19.13 -6.28 -16.90
C GLN A 385 -17.69 -5.80 -16.67
N LYS A 386 -16.84 -5.82 -17.72
CA LYS A 386 -15.45 -5.34 -17.63
C LYS A 386 -15.37 -3.84 -17.30
N LEU A 387 -16.16 -3.02 -17.98
CA LEU A 387 -16.22 -1.57 -17.73
C LEU A 387 -16.71 -1.28 -16.31
N GLY A 388 -17.77 -1.96 -15.86
CA GLY A 388 -18.29 -1.84 -14.50
C GLY A 388 -17.23 -2.19 -13.45
N GLY A 389 -16.48 -3.27 -13.65
CA GLY A 389 -15.38 -3.69 -12.80
C GLY A 389 -14.21 -2.70 -12.77
N TRP A 390 -13.84 -2.15 -13.93
CA TRP A 390 -12.78 -1.12 -14.01
C TRP A 390 -13.15 0.15 -13.25
N VAL A 391 -14.39 0.62 -13.42
CA VAL A 391 -14.92 1.77 -12.69
C VAL A 391 -14.97 1.49 -11.17
N SER A 392 -15.27 0.25 -10.75
CA SER A 392 -15.20 -0.17 -9.34
C SER A 392 -13.77 -0.16 -8.80
N ALA A 393 -12.80 -0.66 -9.58
CA ALA A 393 -11.38 -0.65 -9.21
C ALA A 393 -10.85 0.78 -9.05
N LEU A 394 -11.15 1.67 -9.99
CA LEU A 394 -10.77 3.08 -9.93
C LEU A 394 -11.35 3.77 -8.69
N ARG A 395 -12.66 3.59 -8.43
CA ARG A 395 -13.31 4.16 -7.23
C ARG A 395 -12.67 3.63 -5.94
N ARG A 396 -12.24 2.36 -5.89
CA ARG A 396 -11.51 1.81 -4.74
C ARG A 396 -10.13 2.43 -4.58
N GLN A 397 -9.33 2.50 -5.65
CA GLN A 397 -7.99 3.10 -5.60
C GLN A 397 -8.02 4.57 -5.16
N LEU A 398 -9.07 5.32 -5.53
CA LEU A 398 -9.23 6.71 -5.11
C LEU A 398 -9.67 6.87 -3.64
N ARG A 399 -10.37 5.88 -3.06
CA ARG A 399 -10.94 5.97 -1.70
C ARG A 399 -10.18 5.19 -0.63
N ALA A 400 -9.44 4.16 -1.04
CA ALA A 400 -8.66 3.30 -0.15
C ALA A 400 -7.15 3.57 -0.38
N PRO A 401 -6.36 3.81 0.68
CA PRO A 401 -4.93 4.05 0.54
C PRO A 401 -4.24 2.82 -0.09
N LEU A 402 -3.40 3.07 -1.10
CA LEU A 402 -2.79 2.06 -1.97
C LEU A 402 -1.75 1.14 -1.29
N ASN A 403 -1.36 1.39 -0.04
CA ASN A 403 -0.28 0.63 0.61
C ASN A 403 -0.80 -0.43 1.59
N GLN A 404 -0.42 -1.69 1.34
CA GLN A 404 -0.74 -2.82 2.23
C GLN A 404 -0.18 -2.66 3.64
N ASP A 405 0.92 -1.91 3.81
CA ASP A 405 1.53 -1.62 5.11
C ASP A 405 0.82 -0.50 5.90
N THR A 406 -0.09 0.25 5.26
CA THR A 406 -0.86 1.35 5.90
C THR A 406 -2.34 1.04 6.11
N VAL A 407 -2.79 -0.18 5.78
CA VAL A 407 -4.17 -0.65 6.06
C VAL A 407 -4.50 -0.56 7.56
N LEU A 408 -3.48 -0.51 8.43
CA LEU A 408 -3.66 -0.40 9.87
C LEU A 408 -3.71 1.03 10.42
N SER A 409 -3.44 2.10 9.64
CA SER A 409 -3.22 3.43 10.22
C SER A 409 -4.02 4.61 9.64
N ASN A 410 -4.65 4.51 8.46
CA ASN A 410 -5.49 5.59 7.92
C ASN A 410 -6.81 5.06 7.36
N GLY A 411 -7.94 5.57 7.87
CA GLY A 411 -9.28 5.23 7.40
C GLY A 411 -9.55 5.69 5.96
N MET A 412 -10.59 5.14 5.32
CA MET A 412 -11.00 5.51 3.95
C MET A 412 -11.33 7.00 3.82
N ASP A 413 -10.97 7.60 2.68
CA ASP A 413 -11.36 8.97 2.35
C ASP A 413 -12.84 9.02 1.93
N ARG A 414 -13.66 9.67 2.76
CA ARG A 414 -15.12 9.76 2.61
C ARG A 414 -15.58 11.02 1.85
N ARG A 415 -14.65 11.86 1.39
CA ARG A 415 -14.99 13.12 0.69
C ARG A 415 -15.64 12.84 -0.68
N PRO A 416 -16.43 13.79 -1.23
CA PRO A 416 -17.02 13.65 -2.56
C PRO A 416 -15.94 13.39 -3.61
N ILE A 417 -16.22 12.52 -4.60
CA ILE A 417 -15.20 12.10 -5.57
C ILE A 417 -14.60 13.28 -6.35
N VAL A 418 -15.38 14.35 -6.53
CA VAL A 418 -14.94 15.60 -7.17
C VAL A 418 -13.85 16.29 -6.36
N VAL A 419 -13.95 16.26 -5.03
CA VAL A 419 -12.94 16.83 -4.12
C VAL A 419 -11.65 15.99 -4.16
N VAL A 420 -11.79 14.66 -4.12
CA VAL A 420 -10.65 13.74 -4.22
C VAL A 420 -9.95 13.86 -5.57
N LEU A 421 -10.70 14.05 -6.65
CA LEU A 421 -10.17 14.32 -8.00
C LEU A 421 -9.46 15.68 -8.08
N ALA A 422 -10.00 16.71 -7.44
CA ALA A 422 -9.38 18.03 -7.41
C ALA A 422 -8.05 18.03 -6.66
N GLU A 423 -7.99 17.39 -5.48
CA GLU A 423 -6.76 17.31 -4.69
C GLU A 423 -5.69 16.45 -5.36
N ASN A 424 -6.05 15.26 -5.88
CA ASN A 424 -5.09 14.42 -6.60
C ASN A 424 -4.74 14.98 -8.00
N GLY A 425 -5.57 15.86 -8.55
CA GLY A 425 -5.35 16.53 -9.83
C GLY A 425 -4.45 17.77 -9.74
N ALA A 426 -4.31 18.37 -8.55
CA ALA A 426 -3.57 19.61 -8.36
C ALA A 426 -2.09 19.54 -8.80
N PRO A 427 -1.31 18.47 -8.53
CA PRO A 427 0.06 18.36 -9.03
C PRO A 427 0.15 18.36 -10.55
N PHE A 428 -0.79 17.70 -11.24
CA PHE A 428 -0.85 17.66 -12.70
C PHE A 428 -1.18 19.04 -13.30
N ALA A 429 -2.13 19.76 -12.68
CA ALA A 429 -2.45 21.13 -13.09
C ALA A 429 -1.27 22.08 -12.86
N ALA A 430 -0.57 21.96 -11.74
CA ALA A 430 0.64 22.74 -11.44
C ALA A 430 1.76 22.46 -12.46
N LEU A 431 2.00 21.20 -12.81
CA LEU A 431 2.95 20.83 -13.87
C LEU A 431 2.55 21.45 -15.21
N ALA A 432 1.30 21.32 -15.63
CA ALA A 432 0.82 21.91 -16.89
C ALA A 432 1.02 23.43 -16.92
N LEU A 433 0.78 24.13 -15.81
CA LEU A 433 1.01 25.56 -15.69
C LEU A 433 2.50 25.92 -15.77
N LEU A 434 3.37 25.17 -15.10
CA LEU A 434 4.82 25.41 -15.13
C LEU A 434 5.41 25.20 -16.52
N PHE A 435 5.05 24.10 -17.19
CA PHE A 435 5.47 23.84 -18.58
C PHE A 435 4.91 24.89 -19.55
N GLY A 436 3.64 25.29 -19.38
CA GLY A 436 3.03 26.36 -20.17
C GLY A 436 3.74 27.71 -19.99
N ALA A 437 4.11 28.05 -18.76
CA ALA A 437 4.86 29.27 -18.47
C ALA A 437 6.28 29.24 -19.06
N ALA A 438 6.99 28.12 -18.93
CA ALA A 438 8.31 27.96 -19.54
C ALA A 438 8.26 28.08 -21.08
N LEU A 439 7.26 27.45 -21.73
CA LEU A 439 7.06 27.56 -23.17
C LEU A 439 6.77 29.00 -23.60
N ALA A 440 5.97 29.74 -22.82
CA ALA A 440 5.70 31.15 -23.09
C ALA A 440 6.96 32.02 -22.96
N LEU A 441 7.80 31.79 -21.94
CA LEU A 441 9.07 32.51 -21.75
C LEU A 441 10.08 32.22 -22.87
N LEU A 442 10.13 30.98 -23.38
CA LEU A 442 10.99 30.62 -24.51
C LEU A 442 10.61 31.33 -25.82
N GLN A 443 9.39 31.85 -25.94
CA GLN A 443 8.96 32.64 -27.11
C GLN A 443 9.20 34.15 -26.94
N MET A 444 9.68 34.59 -25.79
CA MET A 444 10.01 36.00 -25.55
C MET A 444 11.43 36.31 -26.00
N ASP A 445 11.65 37.55 -26.46
CA ASP A 445 12.98 38.05 -26.80
C ASP A 445 13.90 38.08 -25.57
N ALA A 446 15.20 37.83 -25.79
CA ALA A 446 16.19 37.84 -24.73
C ALA A 446 16.32 39.25 -24.09
N PRO A 447 16.48 39.34 -22.75
CA PRO A 447 16.75 40.60 -22.06
C PRO A 447 18.02 41.31 -22.57
N GLU A 448 18.09 42.63 -22.37
CA GLU A 448 19.26 43.41 -22.75
C GLU A 448 20.57 42.83 -22.16
N GLY A 449 21.58 42.66 -23.02
CA GLY A 449 22.88 42.11 -22.65
C GLY A 449 22.94 40.57 -22.57
N LEU A 450 21.89 39.85 -22.98
CA LEU A 450 21.85 38.39 -22.99
C LEU A 450 21.59 37.82 -24.40
N GLN A 451 22.32 36.77 -24.79
CA GLN A 451 22.07 36.07 -26.06
C GLN A 451 20.83 35.17 -25.96
N SER A 452 20.22 34.83 -27.11
CA SER A 452 19.02 33.98 -27.17
C SER A 452 19.23 32.58 -26.57
N GLU A 453 20.41 32.01 -26.77
CA GLU A 453 20.81 30.70 -26.23
C GLU A 453 20.93 30.76 -24.70
N ALA A 454 21.52 31.85 -24.18
CA ALA A 454 21.66 32.10 -22.75
C ALA A 454 20.30 32.34 -22.07
N TRP A 455 19.39 33.08 -22.72
CA TRP A 455 18.01 33.24 -22.24
C TRP A 455 17.27 31.91 -22.16
N SER A 456 17.32 31.12 -23.22
CA SER A 456 16.66 29.81 -23.28
C SER A 456 17.20 28.86 -22.19
N THR A 457 18.52 28.91 -21.95
CA THR A 457 19.17 28.14 -20.89
C THR A 457 18.70 28.58 -19.50
N LEU A 458 18.56 29.89 -19.25
CA LEU A 458 17.99 30.41 -18.00
C LEU A 458 16.55 29.96 -17.76
N VAL A 459 15.72 29.93 -18.81
CA VAL A 459 14.32 29.49 -18.70
C VAL A 459 14.25 28.00 -18.33
N ILE A 460 15.03 27.14 -18.99
CA ILE A 460 15.10 25.72 -18.66
C ILE A 460 15.67 25.49 -17.27
N PHE A 461 16.76 26.17 -16.91
CA PHE A 461 17.31 26.10 -15.56
C PHE A 461 16.29 26.56 -14.51
N GLY A 462 15.54 27.64 -14.76
CA GLY A 462 14.48 28.14 -13.90
C GLY A 462 13.32 27.14 -13.73
N LEU A 463 12.92 26.46 -14.81
CA LEU A 463 11.95 25.36 -14.75
C LEU A 463 12.47 24.22 -13.88
N CYS A 464 13.69 23.74 -14.14
CA CYS A 464 14.33 22.69 -13.35
C CYS A 464 14.49 23.09 -11.88
N LEU A 465 14.84 24.34 -11.60
CA LEU A 465 14.96 24.91 -10.26
C LEU A 465 13.62 24.85 -9.50
N VAL A 466 12.54 25.31 -10.11
CA VAL A 466 11.20 25.25 -9.50
C VAL A 466 10.76 23.80 -9.28
N LEU A 467 11.07 22.89 -10.21
CA LEU A 467 10.75 21.46 -10.07
C LEU A 467 11.58 20.77 -8.98
N TRP A 468 12.87 21.09 -8.85
CA TRP A 468 13.72 20.59 -7.77
C TRP A 468 13.27 21.08 -6.39
N ILE A 469 12.86 22.36 -6.29
CA ILE A 469 12.36 22.93 -5.04
C ILE A 469 10.99 22.37 -4.68
N SER A 470 10.06 22.34 -5.64
CA SER A 470 8.68 21.89 -5.39
C SER A 470 8.55 20.37 -5.26
N GLN A 471 9.52 19.60 -5.76
CA GLN A 471 9.50 18.13 -5.84
C GLN A 471 8.25 17.58 -6.54
N LEU A 472 7.64 18.36 -7.45
CA LEU A 472 6.52 17.89 -8.29
C LEU A 472 6.95 16.75 -9.21
N LEU A 473 8.23 16.71 -9.58
CA LEU A 473 8.90 15.58 -10.21
C LEU A 473 10.09 15.14 -9.33
N PRO A 474 10.44 13.84 -9.31
CA PRO A 474 11.65 13.37 -8.66
C PRO A 474 12.88 14.11 -9.21
N LEU A 475 13.88 14.35 -8.35
CA LEU A 475 15.07 15.15 -8.70
C LEU A 475 15.79 14.59 -9.94
N SER A 476 15.92 13.27 -10.03
CA SER A 476 16.52 12.56 -11.17
C SER A 476 15.74 12.78 -12.47
N ILE A 477 14.41 12.77 -12.42
CA ILE A 477 13.56 12.99 -13.59
C ILE A 477 13.64 14.44 -14.06
N THR A 478 13.72 15.38 -13.12
CA THR A 478 13.93 16.80 -13.42
C THR A 478 15.29 17.03 -14.08
N SER A 479 16.35 16.34 -13.63
CA SER A 479 17.67 16.38 -14.26
C SER A 479 17.65 15.80 -15.68
N LEU A 480 16.97 14.66 -15.89
CA LEU A 480 16.79 14.07 -17.22
C LEU A 480 16.02 15.00 -18.16
N LEU A 481 14.99 15.68 -17.66
CA LEU A 481 14.26 16.70 -18.41
C LEU A 481 15.19 17.83 -18.85
N GLY A 482 16.01 18.37 -17.93
CA GLY A 482 16.99 19.41 -18.25
C GLY A 482 17.96 18.97 -19.36
N MET A 483 18.52 17.77 -19.23
CA MET A 483 19.42 17.20 -20.25
C MET A 483 18.75 17.02 -21.61
N ALA A 484 17.51 16.54 -21.64
CA ALA A 484 16.78 16.39 -22.88
C ALA A 484 16.42 17.74 -23.50
N ALA A 485 16.17 18.76 -22.68
CA ALA A 485 15.79 20.09 -23.14
C ALA A 485 16.97 20.88 -23.73
N LEU A 486 18.19 20.76 -23.18
CA LEU A 486 19.36 21.55 -23.61
C LEU A 486 19.67 21.43 -25.11
N PRO A 487 19.72 20.23 -25.73
CA PRO A 487 19.91 20.11 -27.18
C PRO A 487 18.71 20.61 -27.98
N LEU A 488 17.49 20.47 -27.46
CA LEU A 488 16.27 20.89 -28.15
C LEU A 488 16.17 22.40 -28.28
N ILE A 489 16.70 23.15 -27.31
CA ILE A 489 16.77 24.61 -27.35
C ILE A 489 18.03 25.12 -28.05
N GLY A 490 18.92 24.22 -28.51
CA GLY A 490 20.18 24.58 -29.18
C GLY A 490 21.26 25.14 -28.26
N ALA A 491 21.14 24.97 -26.93
CA ALA A 491 22.10 25.51 -25.97
C ALA A 491 23.40 24.69 -25.88
N MET A 492 23.35 23.40 -26.23
CA MET A 492 24.50 22.50 -26.19
C MET A 492 24.26 21.29 -27.11
N ASP A 493 25.32 20.79 -27.77
CA ASP A 493 25.22 19.61 -28.63
C ASP A 493 24.86 18.35 -27.85
N SER A 494 24.03 17.48 -28.44
CA SER A 494 23.58 16.25 -27.75
C SER A 494 24.74 15.33 -27.33
N SER A 495 25.80 15.24 -28.15
CA SER A 495 26.98 14.44 -27.81
C SER A 495 27.72 15.00 -26.59
N GLU A 496 27.78 16.32 -26.48
CA GLU A 496 28.41 17.00 -25.35
C GLU A 496 27.58 16.80 -24.08
N VAL A 497 26.27 17.07 -24.13
CA VAL A 497 25.36 16.85 -22.99
C VAL A 497 25.47 15.44 -22.44
N PHE A 498 25.44 14.42 -23.29
CA PHE A 498 25.52 13.03 -22.83
C PHE A 498 26.93 12.61 -22.38
N SER A 499 27.99 13.25 -22.91
CA SER A 499 29.36 12.98 -22.48
C SER A 499 29.63 13.36 -21.02
N LEU A 500 28.84 14.29 -20.45
CA LEU A 500 28.96 14.74 -19.06
C LEU A 500 28.60 13.65 -18.03
N PHE A 501 27.89 12.59 -18.43
CA PHE A 501 27.76 11.38 -17.59
C PHE A 501 29.09 10.63 -17.43
N GLY A 502 30.04 10.86 -18.33
CA GLY A 502 31.40 10.37 -18.29
C GLY A 502 32.28 11.03 -17.21
N ASN A 503 31.78 12.04 -16.50
CA ASN A 503 32.56 12.79 -15.53
C ASN A 503 33.08 11.87 -14.39
N PRO A 504 34.39 11.93 -14.03
CA PRO A 504 34.97 11.07 -13.00
C PRO A 504 34.24 11.11 -11.66
N ALA A 505 33.71 12.25 -11.25
CA ALA A 505 33.00 12.39 -9.99
C ALA A 505 31.67 11.60 -9.98
N VAL A 506 30.98 11.47 -11.12
CA VAL A 506 29.78 10.63 -11.26
C VAL A 506 30.13 9.15 -10.98
N PHE A 507 31.23 8.67 -11.56
CA PHE A 507 31.71 7.30 -11.33
C PHE A 507 32.26 7.08 -9.92
N PHE A 508 32.87 8.09 -9.32
CA PHE A 508 33.29 8.05 -7.92
C PHE A 508 32.10 7.83 -6.97
N ILE A 509 30.97 8.51 -7.21
CA ILE A 509 29.74 8.34 -6.41
C ILE A 509 29.13 6.97 -6.63
N LEU A 510 29.04 6.54 -7.89
CA LEU A 510 28.51 5.22 -8.20
C LEU A 510 29.30 4.14 -7.45
N GLY A 511 30.64 4.21 -7.53
CA GLY A 511 31.53 3.29 -6.81
C GLY A 511 31.40 3.39 -5.29
N SER A 512 31.34 4.61 -4.72
CA SER A 512 31.21 4.79 -3.28
C SER A 512 29.88 4.30 -2.73
N PHE A 513 28.77 4.51 -3.46
CA PHE A 513 27.46 3.98 -3.11
C PHE A 513 27.40 2.47 -3.21
N MET A 514 28.02 1.89 -4.23
CA MET A 514 28.15 0.43 -4.33
C MET A 514 28.95 -0.15 -3.15
N LEU A 515 30.05 0.48 -2.76
CA LEU A 515 30.83 0.04 -1.59
C LEU A 515 30.05 0.19 -0.29
N ALA A 516 29.34 1.30 -0.10
CA ALA A 516 28.48 1.51 1.06
C ALA A 516 27.34 0.50 1.12
N ALA A 517 26.66 0.25 0.00
CA ALA A 517 25.62 -0.77 -0.11
C ALA A 517 26.18 -2.16 0.21
N GLY A 518 27.37 -2.49 -0.28
CA GLY A 518 28.00 -3.78 0.05
C GLY A 518 28.32 -3.93 1.54
N LEU A 519 28.75 -2.84 2.19
CA LEU A 519 28.97 -2.81 3.63
C LEU A 519 27.68 -3.06 4.42
N MET A 520 26.55 -2.52 3.95
CA MET A 520 25.23 -2.76 4.54
C MET A 520 24.77 -4.22 4.34
N GLN A 521 24.85 -4.73 3.11
CA GLN A 521 24.33 -6.08 2.78
C GLN A 521 25.09 -7.21 3.47
N THR A 522 26.37 -7.00 3.79
CA THR A 522 27.14 -7.99 4.58
C THR A 522 26.74 -8.03 6.06
N GLY A 523 25.96 -7.07 6.56
CA GLY A 523 25.58 -6.93 7.98
C GLY A 523 26.69 -6.37 8.87
N ALA A 524 27.83 -5.96 8.30
CA ALA A 524 28.98 -5.46 9.06
C ALA A 524 28.62 -4.23 9.92
N SER A 525 27.83 -3.32 9.35
CA SER A 525 27.36 -2.10 10.01
C SER A 525 26.51 -2.39 11.25
N GLU A 526 25.60 -3.36 11.19
CA GLU A 526 24.72 -3.73 12.31
C GLU A 526 25.52 -4.38 13.46
N HIS A 527 26.46 -5.28 13.13
CA HIS A 527 27.36 -5.86 14.13
C HIS A 527 28.24 -4.81 14.84
N LEU A 528 28.78 -3.84 14.09
CA LEU A 528 29.58 -2.77 14.67
C LEU A 528 28.73 -1.87 15.57
N ALA A 529 27.53 -1.51 15.10
CA ALA A 529 26.58 -0.68 15.82
C ALA A 529 26.22 -1.29 17.19
N LEU A 530 25.76 -2.54 17.20
CA LEU A 530 25.31 -3.21 18.43
C LEU A 530 26.45 -3.41 19.42
N LYS A 531 27.63 -3.87 18.95
CA LYS A 531 28.80 -4.08 19.83
C LYS A 531 29.27 -2.79 20.50
N PHE A 532 29.25 -1.68 19.76
CA PHE A 532 29.69 -0.39 20.30
C PHE A 532 28.69 0.17 21.31
N ILE A 533 27.38 0.16 20.98
CA ILE A 533 26.34 0.66 21.90
C ILE A 533 26.31 -0.17 23.19
N GLU A 534 26.42 -1.49 23.10
CA GLU A 534 26.49 -2.37 24.28
C GLU A 534 27.71 -2.03 25.17
N HIS A 535 28.85 -1.73 24.56
CA HIS A 535 30.08 -1.43 25.30
C HIS A 535 30.08 -0.04 25.94
N PHE A 536 29.70 1.00 25.19
CA PHE A 536 29.81 2.40 25.61
C PHE A 536 28.50 2.99 26.17
N GLY A 537 27.34 2.40 25.86
CA GLY A 537 26.01 2.90 26.23
C GLY A 537 25.51 2.56 27.63
N ARG A 538 26.40 2.15 28.56
CA ARG A 538 26.03 1.58 29.88
C ARG A 538 25.26 2.51 30.84
N GLY A 539 25.20 3.81 30.57
CA GLY A 539 24.43 4.77 31.36
C GLY A 539 23.63 5.70 30.47
N SER A 540 22.60 6.36 31.03
CA SER A 540 21.69 7.22 30.26
C SER A 540 22.41 8.30 29.41
N ARG A 541 23.38 9.01 29.99
CA ARG A 541 24.17 10.02 29.25
C ARG A 541 25.13 9.39 28.23
N SER A 542 25.71 8.23 28.56
CA SER A 542 26.65 7.56 27.67
C SER A 542 25.94 6.86 26.50
N LEU A 543 24.69 6.43 26.69
CA LEU A 543 23.84 5.90 25.63
C LEU A 543 23.51 6.98 24.60
N LEU A 544 23.10 8.18 25.04
CA LEU A 544 22.91 9.33 24.13
C LEU A 544 24.20 9.69 23.39
N ALA A 545 25.34 9.69 24.08
CA ALA A 545 26.63 9.93 23.45
C ALA A 545 26.98 8.86 22.41
N ALA A 546 26.75 7.58 22.72
CA ALA A 546 27.00 6.47 21.80
C ALA A 546 26.07 6.55 20.57
N VAL A 547 24.79 6.85 20.77
CA VAL A 547 23.78 7.01 19.71
C VAL A 547 23.98 8.31 18.90
N LEU A 548 24.84 9.23 19.32
CA LEU A 548 25.27 10.39 18.51
C LEU A 548 26.59 10.12 17.78
N LEU A 549 27.62 9.76 18.53
CA LEU A 549 29.00 9.68 18.02
C LEU A 549 29.22 8.49 17.10
N LEU A 550 28.55 7.36 17.35
CA LEU A 550 28.70 6.20 16.49
C LEU A 550 28.04 6.39 15.12
N PRO A 551 26.79 6.87 15.02
CA PRO A 551 26.25 7.28 13.72
C PRO A 551 27.10 8.33 13.02
N ALA A 552 27.67 9.29 13.75
CA ALA A 552 28.57 10.28 13.16
C ALA A 552 29.81 9.64 12.55
N PHE A 553 30.49 8.77 13.29
CA PHE A 553 31.66 8.05 12.79
C PHE A 553 31.31 7.18 11.58
N MET A 554 30.20 6.43 11.65
CA MET A 554 29.76 5.59 10.53
C MET A 554 29.43 6.41 9.29
N ALA A 555 28.81 7.59 9.45
CA ALA A 555 28.46 8.48 8.36
C ALA A 555 29.69 9.12 7.68
N MET A 556 30.88 9.06 8.29
CA MET A 556 32.13 9.43 7.60
C MET A 556 32.52 8.42 6.51
N THR A 557 31.95 7.22 6.54
CA THR A 557 32.36 6.10 5.66
C THR A 557 31.23 5.58 4.77
N MET A 558 29.99 5.98 5.06
CA MET A 558 28.81 5.58 4.29
C MET A 558 27.76 6.70 4.33
N PRO A 559 26.77 6.71 3.43
CA PRO A 559 25.78 7.77 3.38
C PRO A 559 24.97 7.92 4.68
N GLU A 560 24.72 9.16 5.10
CA GLU A 560 24.02 9.50 6.35
C GLU A 560 22.63 8.86 6.46
N HIS A 561 21.91 8.72 5.35
CA HIS A 561 20.60 8.07 5.31
C HIS A 561 20.67 6.55 5.50
N ALA A 562 21.73 5.91 5.02
CA ALA A 562 21.99 4.49 5.26
C ALA A 562 22.30 4.22 6.73
N VAL A 563 23.11 5.08 7.35
CA VAL A 563 23.38 5.01 8.79
C VAL A 563 22.08 5.17 9.59
N ALA A 564 21.28 6.19 9.29
CA ALA A 564 20.01 6.38 9.98
C ALA A 564 19.06 5.18 9.83
N ALA A 565 19.01 4.56 8.64
CA ALA A 565 18.19 3.37 8.41
C ALA A 565 18.62 2.15 9.26
N VAL A 566 19.92 1.96 9.47
CA VAL A 566 20.45 0.89 10.36
C VAL A 566 20.13 1.18 11.82
N PHE A 567 20.27 2.43 12.26
CA PHE A 567 20.08 2.78 13.67
C PHE A 567 18.63 2.96 14.07
N LEU A 568 17.74 3.36 13.15
CA LEU A 568 16.34 3.61 13.45
C LEU A 568 15.64 2.43 14.15
N PRO A 569 15.70 1.18 13.64
CA PRO A 569 15.10 0.04 14.34
C PRO A 569 15.78 -0.22 15.70
N ILE A 570 17.10 -0.03 15.82
CA ILE A 570 17.84 -0.22 17.07
C ILE A 570 17.38 0.79 18.12
N VAL A 571 17.34 2.08 17.77
CA VAL A 571 16.90 3.16 18.66
C VAL A 571 15.42 3.02 19.01
N TRP A 572 14.58 2.63 18.05
CA TRP A 572 13.16 2.38 18.28
C TRP A 572 12.95 1.26 19.30
N GLN A 573 13.68 0.16 19.20
CA GLN A 573 13.57 -0.94 20.15
C GLN A 573 14.15 -0.57 21.52
N ILE A 574 15.25 0.20 21.59
CA ILE A 574 15.76 0.78 22.85
C ILE A 574 14.67 1.63 23.53
N VAL A 575 13.97 2.48 22.77
CA VAL A 575 12.89 3.34 23.32
C VAL A 575 11.74 2.49 23.85
N ARG A 576 11.37 1.40 23.14
CA ARG A 576 10.31 0.47 23.57
C ARG A 576 10.71 -0.36 24.78
N SER A 577 11.94 -0.86 24.83
CA SER A 577 12.44 -1.66 25.94
C SER A 577 12.46 -0.86 27.23
N LEU A 578 12.80 0.44 27.15
CA LEU A 578 12.76 1.37 28.28
C LEU A 578 11.33 1.80 28.71
N GLY A 579 10.28 1.28 28.07
CA GLY A 579 8.89 1.62 28.39
C GLY A 579 8.52 3.09 28.18
N LEU A 580 9.26 3.83 27.35
CA LEU A 580 9.07 5.26 27.17
C LEU A 580 7.86 5.56 26.29
N ARG A 581 7.00 6.48 26.75
CA ARG A 581 5.87 6.97 25.96
C ARG A 581 6.33 7.77 24.75
N ALA A 582 5.51 7.79 23.70
CA ALA A 582 5.69 8.71 22.58
C ALA A 582 5.83 10.15 23.11
N ARG A 583 6.77 10.91 22.53
CA ARG A 583 7.15 12.28 22.96
C ARG A 583 7.84 12.41 24.32
N HIS A 584 8.26 11.32 24.97
CA HIS A 584 9.11 11.42 26.16
C HIS A 584 10.43 12.16 25.81
N PRO A 585 10.92 13.13 26.62
CA PRO A 585 12.11 13.93 26.28
C PRO A 585 13.36 13.10 26.00
N TYR A 586 13.56 12.02 26.75
CA TYR A 586 14.68 11.10 26.52
C TYR A 586 14.55 10.31 25.21
N ALA A 587 13.34 9.90 24.84
CA ALA A 587 13.09 9.22 23.57
C ALA A 587 13.32 10.18 22.38
N GLN A 588 12.83 11.42 22.51
CA GLN A 588 13.11 12.48 21.53
C GLN A 588 14.61 12.73 21.39
N ALA A 589 15.33 12.80 22.50
CA ALA A 589 16.78 12.98 22.49
C ALA A 589 17.50 11.82 21.80
N LEU A 590 17.13 10.56 22.06
CA LEU A 590 17.73 9.40 21.37
C LEU A 590 17.55 9.44 19.85
N PHE A 591 16.34 9.76 19.37
CA PHE A 591 16.09 9.88 17.94
C PHE A 591 16.85 11.07 17.33
N LEU A 592 16.87 12.22 18.00
CA LEU A 592 17.63 13.39 17.55
C LEU A 592 19.15 13.14 17.57
N SER A 593 19.67 12.44 18.59
CA SER A 593 21.07 12.02 18.67
C SER A 593 21.47 11.19 17.45
N MET A 594 20.65 10.19 17.11
CA MET A 594 20.88 9.36 15.94
C MET A 594 20.88 10.20 14.66
N ALA A 595 19.84 11.02 14.44
CA ALA A 595 19.71 11.81 13.21
C ALA A 595 20.85 12.84 13.07
N TRP A 596 21.09 13.65 14.10
CA TRP A 596 22.14 14.66 14.07
C TRP A 596 23.53 14.05 14.00
N GLY A 597 23.75 12.90 14.62
CA GLY A 597 24.98 12.14 14.50
C GLY A 597 25.26 11.81 13.04
N SER A 598 24.29 11.15 12.38
CA SER A 598 24.39 10.83 10.95
C SER A 598 24.62 12.06 10.07
N ILE A 599 23.88 13.16 10.31
CA ILE A 599 23.98 14.38 9.50
C ILE A 599 25.35 15.04 9.68
N ILE A 600 25.78 15.33 10.92
CA ILE A 600 27.04 16.02 11.21
C ILE A 600 28.23 15.17 10.72
N GLY A 601 28.22 13.88 11.03
CA GLY A 601 29.28 12.97 10.60
C GLY A 601 29.38 12.84 9.09
N GLY A 602 28.24 12.85 8.40
CA GLY A 602 28.17 12.76 6.95
C GLY A 602 28.81 13.94 6.22
N VAL A 603 29.05 15.08 6.88
CA VAL A 603 29.71 16.24 6.27
C VAL A 603 31.22 16.06 6.19
N THR A 604 31.79 15.21 7.06
CA THR A 604 33.24 15.16 7.24
C THR A 604 34.02 14.67 6.03
N THR A 605 33.44 13.78 5.23
CA THR A 605 34.11 13.18 4.07
C THR A 605 33.21 13.26 2.83
N LEU A 606 33.78 12.98 1.67
CA LEU A 606 33.03 12.89 0.41
C LEU A 606 32.09 11.69 0.32
N LEU A 607 32.07 10.80 1.32
CA LEU A 607 31.27 9.56 1.30
C LEU A 607 29.95 9.69 2.07
N GLY A 608 29.88 10.65 2.99
CA GLY A 608 28.77 10.77 3.92
C GLY A 608 27.46 11.26 3.29
N GLY A 609 27.54 11.85 2.10
CA GLY A 609 26.37 12.24 1.35
C GLY A 609 26.73 12.64 -0.06
N ALA A 610 25.71 12.81 -0.88
CA ALA A 610 25.88 13.10 -2.29
C ALA A 610 26.57 14.48 -2.51
N ARG A 611 26.28 15.47 -1.65
CA ARG A 611 26.72 16.87 -1.76
C ARG A 611 28.21 17.09 -2.08
N GLY A 612 29.12 16.36 -1.41
CA GLY A 612 30.56 16.58 -1.55
C GLY A 612 31.09 16.19 -2.94
N PRO A 613 30.83 14.97 -3.40
CA PRO A 613 31.16 14.57 -4.77
C PRO A 613 30.52 15.47 -5.84
N LEU A 614 29.33 16.03 -5.60
CA LEU A 614 28.70 16.95 -6.56
C LEU A 614 29.46 18.27 -6.64
N ALA A 615 29.86 18.80 -5.48
CA ALA A 615 30.66 20.01 -5.41
C ALA A 615 32.00 19.82 -6.12
N LEU A 616 32.64 18.65 -5.95
CA LEU A 616 33.85 18.27 -6.68
C LEU A 616 33.61 18.22 -8.19
N ALA A 617 32.54 17.54 -8.64
CA ALA A 617 32.21 17.40 -10.05
C ALA A 617 32.00 18.75 -10.75
N LEU A 618 31.23 19.63 -10.09
CA LEU A 618 30.85 20.92 -10.65
C LEU A 618 32.00 21.91 -10.64
N VAL A 619 32.86 21.94 -9.60
CA VAL A 619 34.02 22.84 -9.61
C VAL A 619 35.04 22.42 -10.66
N GLU A 620 35.24 21.11 -10.84
CA GLU A 620 36.12 20.56 -11.87
C GLU A 620 35.61 20.91 -13.27
N GLU A 621 34.32 20.71 -13.54
CA GLU A 621 33.72 21.01 -14.85
C GLU A 621 33.66 22.51 -15.15
N LEU A 622 33.29 23.34 -14.17
CA LEU A 622 32.99 24.76 -14.40
C LEU A 622 34.21 25.67 -14.28
N SER A 623 35.23 25.28 -13.51
CA SER A 623 36.42 26.12 -13.28
C SER A 623 37.74 25.47 -13.69
N GLY A 624 37.74 24.17 -14.03
CA GLY A 624 38.96 23.39 -14.28
C GLY A 624 39.79 23.09 -13.02
N HIS A 625 39.40 23.58 -11.85
CA HIS A 625 40.05 23.31 -10.58
C HIS A 625 39.41 22.11 -9.88
N SER A 626 40.20 21.34 -9.14
CA SER A 626 39.70 20.21 -8.35
C SER A 626 40.30 20.23 -6.94
N PHE A 627 39.71 19.47 -6.03
CA PHE A 627 40.22 19.30 -4.67
C PHE A 627 40.31 17.82 -4.30
N SER A 628 41.26 17.49 -3.43
CA SER A 628 41.49 16.13 -2.99
C SER A 628 40.53 15.72 -1.87
N PHE A 629 40.48 14.42 -1.59
CA PHE A 629 39.76 13.88 -0.44
C PHE A 629 40.26 14.47 0.90
N MET A 630 41.54 14.83 0.97
CA MET A 630 42.15 15.42 2.17
C MET A 630 41.73 16.89 2.33
N ASP A 631 41.72 17.67 1.25
CA ASP A 631 41.35 19.10 1.29
C ASP A 631 39.94 19.27 1.84
N TRP A 632 39.00 18.42 1.40
CA TRP A 632 37.65 18.39 1.94
C TRP A 632 37.63 18.10 3.45
N ILE A 633 38.36 17.08 3.90
CA ILE A 633 38.42 16.69 5.31
C ILE A 633 38.96 17.84 6.16
N LEU A 634 40.04 18.49 5.72
CA LEU A 634 40.67 19.61 6.40
C LEU A 634 39.75 20.83 6.44
N ALA A 635 38.98 21.09 5.39
CA ALA A 635 38.00 22.16 5.36
C ALA A 635 36.79 21.90 6.28
N ALA A 636 36.33 20.64 6.38
CA ALA A 636 35.11 20.26 7.10
C ALA A 636 35.33 20.04 8.62
N LEU A 637 36.46 19.43 9.02
CA LEU A 637 36.78 19.10 10.42
C LEU A 637 36.64 20.28 11.41
N PRO A 638 37.12 21.51 11.08
CA PRO A 638 36.98 22.68 11.96
C PRO A 638 35.54 23.05 12.28
N ILE A 639 34.58 22.64 11.44
CA ILE A 639 33.15 22.89 11.63
C ILE A 639 32.48 21.68 12.29
N VAL A 640 32.80 20.46 11.82
CA VAL A 640 32.21 19.20 12.29
C VAL A 640 32.52 18.92 13.76
N LEU A 641 33.77 19.07 14.20
CA LEU A 641 34.15 18.73 15.59
C LEU A 641 33.44 19.61 16.63
N PRO A 642 33.42 20.96 16.48
CA PRO A 642 32.60 21.80 17.36
C PRO A 642 31.10 21.50 17.26
N MET A 643 30.60 21.17 16.06
CA MET A 643 29.19 20.78 15.88
C MET A 643 28.82 19.52 16.66
N LEU A 644 29.65 18.48 16.64
CA LEU A 644 29.44 17.27 17.44
C LEU A 644 29.43 17.59 18.95
N ALA A 645 30.33 18.48 19.40
CA ALA A 645 30.36 18.92 20.78
C ALA A 645 29.08 19.69 21.17
N VAL A 646 28.61 20.60 20.32
CA VAL A 646 27.35 21.33 20.52
C VAL A 646 26.16 20.38 20.54
N ALA A 647 26.07 19.44 19.60
CA ALA A 647 25.01 18.43 19.57
C ALA A 647 25.00 17.58 20.85
N LEU A 648 26.18 17.16 21.33
CA LEU A 648 26.34 16.43 22.58
C LEU A 648 25.86 17.23 23.81
N LEU A 649 26.14 18.54 23.86
CA LEU A 649 25.67 19.42 24.93
C LEU A 649 24.16 19.64 24.88
N VAL A 650 23.61 19.86 23.68
CA VAL A 650 22.18 20.08 23.45
C VAL A 650 21.37 18.85 23.85
N GLN A 651 21.77 17.65 23.42
CA GLN A 651 21.05 16.41 23.77
C GLN A 651 21.08 16.12 25.27
N GLN A 652 22.20 16.39 25.96
CA GLN A 652 22.28 16.19 27.41
C GLN A 652 21.32 17.12 28.17
N ARG A 653 21.10 18.34 27.68
CA ARG A 653 20.13 19.29 28.25
C ARG A 653 18.69 18.92 27.93
N LEU A 654 18.40 18.46 26.71
CA LEU A 654 17.06 18.05 26.27
C LEU A 654 16.56 16.79 27.03
N ALA A 655 17.46 15.84 27.29
CA ALA A 655 17.08 14.51 27.71
C ALA A 655 16.68 14.37 29.20
N ARG A 656 17.02 15.33 30.08
CA ARG A 656 16.89 15.21 31.56
C ARG A 656 17.31 13.81 32.05
N ALA A 657 18.51 13.38 31.67
CA ALA A 657 19.01 12.00 31.74
C ALA A 657 19.08 11.36 33.14
N ASP A 658 18.90 12.13 34.22
CA ASP A 658 19.18 11.68 35.58
C ASP A 658 18.12 10.72 36.18
N ARG A 659 17.12 10.28 35.38
CA ARG A 659 15.99 9.45 35.84
C ARG A 659 15.72 8.18 35.03
N VAL A 660 16.53 7.85 34.01
CA VAL A 660 16.29 6.69 33.15
C VAL A 660 17.28 5.57 33.46
N ARG A 661 16.75 4.43 33.89
CA ARG A 661 17.46 3.16 34.06
C ARG A 661 17.60 2.47 32.69
N VAL A 662 18.82 2.13 32.28
CA VAL A 662 19.13 1.62 30.93
C VAL A 662 19.33 0.11 30.88
N GLU A 663 19.15 -0.58 32.01
CA GLU A 663 19.34 -2.02 32.17
C GLU A 663 18.51 -2.82 31.15
N GLU A 664 17.23 -2.47 30.97
CA GLU A 664 16.31 -3.12 30.01
C GLU A 664 16.75 -2.89 28.54
N ALA A 665 17.38 -1.75 28.22
CA ALA A 665 17.96 -1.52 26.90
C ALA A 665 19.23 -2.37 26.68
N HIS A 666 20.03 -2.56 27.72
CA HIS A 666 21.22 -3.42 27.66
C HIS A 666 20.86 -4.89 27.49
N GLU A 667 19.84 -5.38 28.17
CA GLU A 667 19.32 -6.74 27.99
C GLU A 667 18.84 -6.99 26.57
N TYR A 668 18.08 -6.03 26.00
CA TYR A 668 17.65 -6.08 24.60
C TYR A 668 18.85 -6.14 23.63
N LEU A 669 19.85 -5.28 23.81
CA LEU A 669 21.05 -5.26 22.96
C LEU A 669 21.84 -6.56 23.05
N ALA A 670 21.97 -7.13 24.25
CA ALA A 670 22.62 -8.42 24.47
C ALA A 670 21.84 -9.56 23.77
N GLN A 671 20.51 -9.60 23.90
CA GLN A 671 19.67 -10.58 23.22
C GLN A 671 19.78 -10.46 21.69
N ARG A 672 19.69 -9.25 21.14
CA ARG A 672 19.80 -9.02 19.70
C ARG A 672 21.16 -9.44 19.15
N ARG A 673 22.23 -9.22 19.92
CA ARG A 673 23.58 -9.69 19.56
C ARG A 673 23.69 -11.22 19.57
N LEU A 674 23.01 -11.90 20.49
CA LEU A 674 22.94 -13.36 20.52
C LEU A 674 22.20 -13.91 19.28
N GLU A 675 21.10 -13.26 18.86
CA GLU A 675 20.37 -13.62 17.63
C GLU A 675 21.22 -13.51 16.36
N MET A 676 22.04 -12.45 16.25
CA MET A 676 22.89 -12.24 15.07
C MET A 676 24.15 -13.14 15.06
N GLY A 677 24.61 -13.60 16.23
CA GLY A 677 25.80 -14.42 16.35
C GLY A 677 27.11 -13.69 16.03
N ALA A 678 28.15 -14.47 15.68
CA ALA A 678 29.48 -13.94 15.38
C ALA A 678 29.54 -13.31 13.98
N MET A 679 30.36 -12.26 13.83
CA MET A 679 30.51 -11.56 12.55
C MET A 679 31.04 -12.51 11.46
N PRO A 680 30.29 -12.70 10.37
CA PRO A 680 30.66 -13.64 9.31
C PRO A 680 31.94 -13.18 8.60
N LEU A 681 32.65 -14.12 7.94
CA LEU A 681 33.91 -13.81 7.24
C LEU A 681 33.71 -12.74 6.16
N ARG A 682 32.60 -12.79 5.40
CA ARG A 682 32.25 -11.79 4.39
C ARG A 682 32.18 -10.36 4.96
N ALA A 683 31.61 -10.19 6.15
CA ALA A 683 31.51 -8.89 6.81
C ALA A 683 32.89 -8.37 7.25
N ARG A 684 33.76 -9.25 7.76
CA ARG A 684 35.14 -8.89 8.12
C ARG A 684 35.98 -8.51 6.90
N LEU A 685 35.86 -9.27 5.81
CA LEU A 685 36.54 -8.96 4.55
C LEU A 685 36.03 -7.65 3.94
N MET A 686 34.72 -7.35 4.04
CA MET A 686 34.16 -6.09 3.58
C MET A 686 34.67 -4.89 4.38
N LEU A 687 34.80 -5.02 5.71
CA LEU A 687 35.43 -3.98 6.53
C LEU A 687 36.89 -3.74 6.15
N LEU A 688 37.65 -4.81 5.88
CA LEU A 688 39.03 -4.71 5.43
C LEU A 688 39.14 -4.03 4.05
N LEU A 689 38.26 -4.39 3.12
CA LEU A 689 38.18 -3.77 1.80
C LEU A 689 37.84 -2.28 1.88
N MET A 690 36.85 -1.92 2.71
CA MET A 690 36.48 -0.52 2.94
C MET A 690 37.64 0.27 3.55
N ALA A 691 38.30 -0.27 4.58
CA ALA A 691 39.47 0.37 5.20
C ALA A 691 40.62 0.56 4.19
N GLY A 692 40.90 -0.45 3.36
CA GLY A 692 41.90 -0.35 2.30
C GLY A 692 41.55 0.71 1.25
N THR A 693 40.27 0.81 0.88
CA THR A 693 39.78 1.81 -0.08
C THR A 693 39.94 3.24 0.46
N LEU A 694 39.57 3.46 1.73
CA LEU A 694 39.76 4.75 2.41
C LEU A 694 41.23 5.17 2.46
N LEU A 695 42.12 4.24 2.83
CA LEU A 695 43.56 4.50 2.83
C LEU A 695 44.09 4.83 1.43
N ALA A 696 43.58 4.16 0.39
CA ALA A 696 43.96 4.43 -1.00
C ALA A 696 43.50 5.82 -1.46
N TRP A 697 42.27 6.23 -1.16
CA TRP A 697 41.78 7.58 -1.47
C TRP A 697 42.63 8.67 -0.81
N ILE A 698 43.05 8.46 0.43
CA ILE A 698 43.88 9.43 1.18
C ILE A 698 45.32 9.50 0.63
N SER A 699 45.93 8.34 0.34
CA SER A 699 47.37 8.26 0.01
C SER A 699 47.69 8.47 -1.46
N VAL A 700 46.94 7.83 -2.36
CA VAL A 700 47.23 7.78 -3.81
C VAL A 700 46.08 8.30 -4.67
N GLY A 701 45.00 8.79 -4.05
CA GLY A 701 43.81 9.29 -4.76
C GLY A 701 44.09 10.42 -5.75
N HIS A 702 45.09 11.26 -5.47
CA HIS A 702 45.52 12.34 -6.37
C HIS A 702 46.21 11.85 -7.65
N VAL A 703 46.84 10.66 -7.63
CA VAL A 703 47.54 10.09 -8.80
C VAL A 703 46.63 9.15 -9.59
N MET A 704 45.90 8.27 -8.91
CA MET A 704 45.09 7.22 -9.54
C MET A 704 43.66 7.66 -9.88
N GLY A 705 43.20 8.78 -9.30
CA GLY A 705 41.84 9.25 -9.38
C GLY A 705 40.90 8.54 -8.40
N LEU A 706 40.02 9.30 -7.74
CA LEU A 706 39.09 8.77 -6.74
C LEU A 706 38.11 7.75 -7.35
N ALA A 707 37.66 8.00 -8.57
CA ALA A 707 36.74 7.14 -9.31
C ALA A 707 37.34 5.76 -9.61
N SER A 708 38.59 5.72 -10.10
CA SER A 708 39.30 4.49 -10.43
C SER A 708 39.44 3.59 -9.20
N ILE A 709 39.85 4.18 -8.07
CA ILE A 709 39.97 3.45 -6.79
C ILE A 709 38.61 2.86 -6.38
N ALA A 710 37.53 3.65 -6.48
CA ALA A 710 36.19 3.19 -6.14
C ALA A 710 35.74 1.99 -7.00
N LEU A 711 35.92 2.09 -8.32
CA LEU A 711 35.53 1.04 -9.26
C LEU A 711 36.36 -0.24 -9.09
N ILE A 712 37.69 -0.11 -8.88
CA ILE A 712 38.56 -1.26 -8.58
C ILE A 712 38.11 -1.96 -7.29
N SER A 713 37.77 -1.20 -6.25
CA SER A 713 37.27 -1.76 -5.00
C SER A 713 35.92 -2.47 -5.17
N VAL A 714 35.02 -1.95 -6.02
CA VAL A 714 33.77 -2.65 -6.37
C VAL A 714 34.05 -3.95 -7.09
N VAL A 715 34.96 -3.97 -8.07
CA VAL A 715 35.36 -5.22 -8.75
C VAL A 715 35.93 -6.21 -7.73
N LEU A 716 36.80 -5.76 -6.83
CA LEU A 716 37.38 -6.60 -5.79
C LEU A 716 36.32 -7.17 -4.83
N MET A 717 35.29 -6.38 -4.48
CA MET A 717 34.15 -6.82 -3.69
C MET A 717 33.42 -8.02 -4.31
N PHE A 718 33.24 -8.02 -5.64
CA PHE A 718 32.62 -9.13 -6.38
C PHE A 718 33.57 -10.32 -6.55
N VAL A 719 34.85 -10.09 -6.83
CA VAL A 719 35.87 -11.14 -6.92
C VAL A 719 35.96 -11.92 -5.61
N LEU A 720 35.88 -11.22 -4.47
CA LEU A 720 35.86 -11.81 -3.13
C LEU A 720 34.49 -12.42 -2.75
N ARG A 721 33.50 -12.36 -3.64
CA ARG A 721 32.12 -12.86 -3.45
C ARG A 721 31.47 -12.36 -2.15
N LEU A 722 31.64 -11.06 -1.86
CA LEU A 722 31.12 -10.48 -0.63
C LEU A 722 29.60 -10.24 -0.71
N VAL A 723 29.07 -9.90 -1.90
CA VAL A 723 27.68 -9.49 -2.16
C VAL A 723 27.26 -9.91 -3.57
N GLU A 724 25.96 -10.13 -3.80
CA GLU A 724 25.38 -10.41 -5.12
C GLU A 724 24.94 -9.13 -5.88
N TRP A 725 24.92 -9.16 -7.21
CA TRP A 725 24.52 -7.99 -8.01
C TRP A 725 23.11 -7.51 -7.69
N LYS A 726 22.15 -8.43 -7.53
CA LYS A 726 20.75 -8.12 -7.22
C LYS A 726 20.58 -7.45 -5.85
N GLU A 727 21.38 -7.87 -4.87
CA GLU A 727 21.43 -7.26 -3.54
C GLU A 727 21.98 -5.84 -3.61
N LEU A 728 22.99 -5.62 -4.45
CA LEU A 728 23.62 -4.31 -4.66
C LEU A 728 22.70 -3.35 -5.41
N GLU A 729 22.12 -3.78 -6.52
CA GLU A 729 21.27 -2.99 -7.41
C GLU A 729 20.07 -2.37 -6.67
N SER A 730 19.46 -3.14 -5.76
CA SER A 730 18.33 -2.69 -4.95
C SER A 730 18.69 -1.67 -3.86
N SER A 731 19.98 -1.58 -3.49
CA SER A 731 20.48 -0.70 -2.42
C SER A 731 21.12 0.59 -2.94
N VAL A 732 21.53 0.62 -4.20
CA VAL A 732 22.17 1.80 -4.82
C VAL A 732 21.11 2.81 -5.27
N ASN A 733 21.31 4.08 -4.91
CA ASN A 733 20.42 5.16 -5.35
C ASN A 733 20.83 5.67 -6.74
N TRP A 734 20.33 5.00 -7.78
CA TRP A 734 20.54 5.39 -9.19
C TRP A 734 20.02 6.79 -9.52
N GLY A 735 18.99 7.25 -8.80
CA GLY A 735 18.42 8.58 -8.98
C GLY A 735 19.45 9.69 -8.71
N VAL A 736 20.31 9.51 -7.71
CA VAL A 736 21.39 10.47 -7.43
C VAL A 736 22.38 10.50 -8.59
N VAL A 737 22.82 9.35 -9.11
CA VAL A 737 23.76 9.31 -10.26
C VAL A 737 23.17 10.05 -11.48
N LEU A 738 21.90 9.82 -11.79
CA LEU A 738 21.19 10.51 -12.88
C LEU A 738 21.03 12.01 -12.63
N MET A 739 20.80 12.40 -11.38
CA MET A 739 20.65 13.79 -11.00
C MET A 739 21.92 14.60 -11.33
N TYR A 740 23.09 13.98 -11.17
CA TYR A 740 24.39 14.65 -11.27
C TYR A 740 24.74 14.96 -12.71
N GLY A 741 24.57 13.99 -13.59
CA GLY A 741 24.75 14.21 -15.04
C GLY A 741 23.92 15.41 -15.51
N GLY A 742 22.66 15.52 -15.07
CA GLY A 742 21.84 16.67 -15.45
C GLY A 742 22.18 17.98 -14.74
N ALA A 743 22.62 17.94 -13.48
CA ALA A 743 23.08 19.15 -12.79
C ALA A 743 24.37 19.71 -13.41
N ILE A 744 25.31 18.83 -13.77
CA ILE A 744 26.56 19.19 -14.46
C ILE A 744 26.23 19.73 -15.85
N ALA A 745 25.34 19.09 -16.61
CA ALA A 745 24.90 19.58 -17.91
C ALA A 745 24.24 20.97 -17.85
N LEU A 746 23.32 21.19 -16.91
CA LEU A 746 22.68 22.48 -16.71
C LEU A 746 23.69 23.54 -16.26
N GLY A 747 24.59 23.21 -15.34
CA GLY A 747 25.64 24.12 -14.88
C GLY A 747 26.60 24.52 -16.00
N LYS A 748 27.06 23.54 -16.79
CA LYS A 748 27.94 23.78 -17.94
C LYS A 748 27.26 24.66 -18.98
N ALA A 749 26.00 24.36 -19.34
CA ALA A 749 25.25 25.18 -20.29
C ALA A 749 25.08 26.63 -19.79
N LEU A 750 24.84 26.84 -18.49
CA LEU A 750 24.79 28.19 -17.92
C LEU A 750 26.12 28.95 -18.04
N SER A 751 27.24 28.23 -17.89
CA SER A 751 28.59 28.80 -18.04
C SER A 751 28.90 29.12 -19.50
N ASP A 752 28.76 28.14 -20.39
CA ASP A 752 29.16 28.24 -21.80
C ASP A 752 28.33 29.29 -22.57
N THR A 753 27.05 29.44 -22.23
CA THR A 753 26.18 30.46 -22.82
C THR A 753 26.38 31.86 -22.23
N GLY A 754 27.15 32.00 -21.13
CA GLY A 754 27.32 33.27 -20.41
C GLY A 754 26.11 33.69 -19.57
N ALA A 755 25.09 32.84 -19.47
CA ALA A 755 23.92 33.06 -18.62
C ALA A 755 24.27 33.23 -17.14
N ALA A 756 25.24 32.46 -16.65
CA ALA A 756 25.67 32.52 -15.26
C ALA A 756 26.36 33.84 -14.92
N SER A 757 27.22 34.35 -15.82
CA SER A 757 27.88 35.66 -15.65
C SER A 757 26.87 36.81 -15.66
N TRP A 758 25.86 36.74 -16.53
CA TRP A 758 24.79 37.74 -16.56
C TRP A 758 23.99 37.76 -15.25
N LEU A 759 23.63 36.58 -14.72
CA LEU A 759 22.98 36.46 -13.41
C LEU A 759 23.84 37.04 -12.28
N ALA A 760 25.14 36.75 -12.28
CA ALA A 760 26.06 37.23 -11.25
C ALA A 760 26.09 38.77 -11.18
N VAL A 761 26.18 39.44 -12.33
CA VAL A 761 26.22 40.92 -12.40
C VAL A 761 24.90 41.55 -11.94
N HIS A 762 23.75 40.95 -12.28
CA HIS A 762 22.43 41.51 -11.97
C HIS A 762 21.96 41.23 -10.54
N LEU A 763 22.32 40.06 -9.98
CA LEU A 763 21.95 39.69 -8.62
C LEU A 763 22.87 40.31 -7.57
N PHE A 764 24.13 40.58 -7.94
CA PHE A 764 25.14 41.10 -7.04
C PHE A 764 25.95 42.20 -7.72
N PRO A 765 25.52 43.48 -7.65
CA PRO A 765 26.37 44.59 -8.03
C PRO A 765 27.59 44.60 -7.08
N THR A 766 28.71 44.05 -7.54
CA THR A 766 29.93 43.74 -6.75
C THR A 766 30.70 44.98 -6.25
N ALA A 767 30.13 46.18 -6.35
CA ALA A 767 30.76 47.39 -5.86
C ALA A 767 30.77 47.44 -4.31
N GLY A 768 31.83 46.91 -3.69
CA GLY A 768 32.20 47.18 -2.29
C GLY A 768 31.98 46.05 -1.27
N VAL A 769 31.63 44.84 -1.67
CA VAL A 769 31.46 43.70 -0.74
C VAL A 769 32.80 42.97 -0.56
N SER A 770 33.23 42.75 0.69
CA SER A 770 34.46 41.99 0.96
C SER A 770 34.28 40.50 0.61
N GLY A 771 35.36 39.83 0.17
CA GLY A 771 35.31 38.41 -0.21
C GLY A 771 34.76 37.49 0.90
N VAL A 772 35.14 37.74 2.15
CA VAL A 772 34.60 37.00 3.31
C VAL A 772 33.10 37.23 3.46
N THR A 773 32.61 38.46 3.30
CA THR A 773 31.17 38.77 3.37
C THR A 773 30.38 38.00 2.31
N LEU A 774 30.93 37.89 1.09
CA LEU A 774 30.30 37.14 0.02
C LEU A 774 30.24 35.63 0.34
N MET A 775 31.32 35.04 0.87
CA MET A 775 31.31 33.64 1.32
C MET A 775 30.29 33.40 2.44
N LEU A 776 30.21 34.29 3.42
CA LEU A 776 29.21 34.21 4.49
C LEU A 776 27.78 34.27 3.94
N LEU A 777 27.52 35.13 2.96
CA LEU A 777 26.22 35.23 2.32
C LEU A 777 25.87 33.95 1.54
N ILE A 778 26.81 33.42 0.77
CA ILE A 778 26.66 32.14 0.05
C ILE A 778 26.37 31.00 1.04
N GLY A 779 27.13 30.91 2.12
CA GLY A 779 26.89 29.94 3.18
C GLY A 779 25.50 30.11 3.80
N PHE A 780 25.08 31.33 4.12
CA PHE A 780 23.78 31.61 4.69
C PHE A 780 22.62 31.19 3.77
N VAL A 781 22.69 31.55 2.49
CA VAL A 781 21.71 31.13 1.48
C VAL A 781 21.71 29.60 1.33
N THR A 782 22.88 28.97 1.34
CA THR A 782 23.02 27.50 1.29
C THR A 782 22.33 26.82 2.46
N LEU A 783 22.56 27.34 3.68
CA LEU A 783 21.96 26.80 4.91
C LEU A 783 20.42 26.91 4.88
N LEU A 784 19.88 28.03 4.40
CA LEU A 784 18.43 28.20 4.27
C LEU A 784 17.83 27.29 3.19
N LEU A 785 18.51 27.19 2.04
CA LEU A 785 18.02 26.39 0.93
C LEU A 785 17.98 24.90 1.29
N THR A 786 19.03 24.39 1.96
CA THR A 786 19.14 22.97 2.31
C THR A 786 18.11 22.49 3.34
N GLU A 787 17.46 23.39 4.07
CA GLU A 787 16.32 23.03 4.93
C GLU A 787 15.05 22.76 4.10
N SER A 788 14.97 23.32 2.90
CA SER A 788 13.79 23.26 2.02
C SER A 788 13.91 22.20 0.95
N VAL A 789 15.12 21.94 0.45
CA VAL A 789 15.41 20.97 -0.62
C VAL A 789 16.45 19.95 -0.18
N SER A 790 16.68 18.91 -0.97
CA SER A 790 17.74 17.95 -0.65
C SER A 790 19.13 18.61 -0.70
N ASN A 791 20.05 18.20 0.17
CA ASN A 791 21.42 18.71 0.20
C ASN A 791 22.11 18.71 -1.18
N ALA A 792 21.88 17.66 -1.97
CA ALA A 792 22.46 17.54 -3.30
C ALA A 792 21.80 18.51 -4.30
N ALA A 793 20.49 18.71 -4.21
CA ALA A 793 19.80 19.73 -4.99
C ALA A 793 20.29 21.14 -4.63
N ALA A 794 20.55 21.44 -3.35
CA ALA A 794 21.09 22.72 -2.94
C ALA A 794 22.46 23.01 -3.60
N VAL A 795 23.36 22.02 -3.66
CA VAL A 795 24.64 22.15 -4.39
C VAL A 795 24.42 22.31 -5.91
N ALA A 796 23.55 21.48 -6.51
CA ALA A 796 23.21 21.54 -7.94
C ALA A 796 22.66 22.91 -8.37
N ILE A 797 21.92 23.56 -7.48
CA ILE A 797 21.29 24.86 -7.71
C ILE A 797 22.30 25.99 -7.50
N LEU A 798 22.98 26.01 -6.35
CA LEU A 798 23.74 27.18 -5.93
C LEU A 798 25.10 27.25 -6.59
N LEU A 799 25.76 26.12 -6.83
CA LEU A 799 27.16 26.13 -7.27
C LEU A 799 27.35 26.70 -8.68
N PRO A 800 26.49 26.38 -9.69
CA PRO A 800 26.57 27.02 -11.01
C PRO A 800 26.37 28.54 -11.00
N ILE A 801 25.66 29.07 -10.00
CA ILE A 801 25.43 30.51 -9.83
C ILE A 801 26.59 31.15 -9.04
N ALA A 802 27.06 30.46 -8.01
CA ALA A 802 28.04 30.99 -7.07
C ALA A 802 29.47 31.00 -7.60
N LEU A 803 29.87 30.03 -8.44
CA LEU A 803 31.24 29.98 -8.98
C LEU A 803 31.58 31.20 -9.84
N PRO A 804 30.76 31.60 -10.84
CA PRO A 804 31.09 32.79 -11.63
C PRO A 804 31.04 34.08 -10.82
N LEU A 805 30.16 34.15 -9.81
CA LEU A 805 30.09 35.27 -8.88
C LEU A 805 31.35 35.36 -8.01
N ALA A 806 31.82 34.22 -7.50
CA ALA A 806 33.04 34.12 -6.71
C ALA A 806 34.26 34.53 -7.54
N GLU A 807 34.36 34.03 -8.78
CA GLU A 807 35.44 34.39 -9.70
C GLU A 807 35.46 35.89 -10.02
N ALA A 808 34.28 36.48 -10.30
CA ALA A 808 34.16 37.93 -10.50
C ALA A 808 34.55 38.76 -9.26
N ALA A 809 34.42 38.18 -8.06
CA ALA A 809 34.85 38.78 -6.80
C ALA A 809 36.30 38.45 -6.41
N GLY A 810 37.03 37.71 -7.24
CA GLY A 810 38.41 37.27 -6.97
C GLY A 810 38.54 36.24 -5.85
N LEU A 811 37.48 35.48 -5.58
CA LEU A 811 37.48 34.37 -4.62
C LEU A 811 37.96 33.09 -5.27
N ASP A 812 38.56 32.22 -4.46
CA ASP A 812 38.97 30.89 -4.89
C ASP A 812 37.74 30.00 -5.21
N PRO A 813 37.65 29.42 -6.44
CA PRO A 813 36.56 28.55 -6.84
C PRO A 813 36.44 27.29 -5.96
N VAL A 814 37.57 26.74 -5.51
CA VAL A 814 37.61 25.53 -4.68
C VAL A 814 37.04 25.81 -3.29
N ALA A 815 37.45 26.90 -2.64
CA ALA A 815 36.88 27.35 -1.37
C ALA A 815 35.38 27.62 -1.46
N THR A 816 34.91 28.18 -2.59
CA THR A 816 33.48 28.42 -2.83
C THR A 816 32.70 27.11 -2.96
N ALA A 817 33.24 26.14 -3.70
CA ALA A 817 32.64 24.82 -3.85
C ALA A 817 32.59 24.05 -2.52
N MET A 818 33.68 24.08 -1.74
CA MET A 818 33.71 23.48 -0.41
C MET A 818 32.74 24.17 0.55
N ALA A 819 32.62 25.50 0.48
CA ALA A 819 31.65 26.25 1.30
C ALA A 819 30.21 25.77 1.07
N ILE A 820 29.77 25.72 -0.18
CA ILE A 820 28.41 25.26 -0.53
C ILE A 820 28.25 23.77 -0.20
N GLY A 821 29.23 22.95 -0.58
CA GLY A 821 29.22 21.52 -0.35
C GLY A 821 29.14 21.13 1.13
N ILE A 822 29.90 21.82 1.99
CA ILE A 822 29.93 21.55 3.44
C ILE A 822 28.68 22.11 4.11
N VAL A 823 28.32 23.37 3.84
CA VAL A 823 27.19 24.04 4.51
C VAL A 823 25.84 23.42 4.13
N SER A 824 25.69 22.96 2.88
CA SER A 824 24.48 22.23 2.46
C SER A 824 24.25 20.94 3.25
N GLY A 825 25.25 20.43 3.97
CA GLY A 825 25.09 19.25 4.82
C GLY A 825 24.48 19.50 6.19
N PHE A 826 24.31 20.75 6.61
CA PHE A 826 23.86 21.11 7.96
C PHE A 826 22.35 21.40 8.06
N ALA A 827 21.53 20.50 7.50
CA ALA A 827 20.07 20.61 7.57
C ALA A 827 19.50 19.91 8.83
N PHE A 828 19.07 20.70 9.82
CA PHE A 828 18.63 20.24 11.14
C PHE A 828 17.18 20.61 11.50
N MET A 829 16.58 21.59 10.83
CA MET A 829 15.32 22.22 11.26
C MET A 829 14.09 21.49 10.75
N LEU A 830 14.09 21.08 9.48
CA LEU A 830 12.91 20.56 8.80
C LEU A 830 13.06 19.07 8.44
N PRO A 831 11.94 18.31 8.39
CA PRO A 831 11.97 16.91 7.97
C PRO A 831 12.39 16.76 6.50
N MET A 832 12.14 17.77 5.67
CA MET A 832 12.35 17.72 4.23
C MET A 832 13.83 17.84 3.84
N GLY A 833 14.67 18.46 4.68
CA GLY A 833 16.08 18.69 4.33
C GLY A 833 16.89 17.40 4.23
N THR A 834 16.71 16.45 5.16
CA THR A 834 17.47 15.19 5.17
C THR A 834 16.62 13.95 5.52
N PRO A 835 16.90 12.78 4.91
CA PRO A 835 16.20 11.54 5.25
C PRO A 835 16.26 11.14 6.74
N PRO A 836 17.39 11.29 7.47
CA PRO A 836 17.41 11.06 8.92
C PRO A 836 16.36 11.87 9.69
N ASN A 837 16.15 13.15 9.36
CA ASN A 837 15.12 13.98 10.00
C ASN A 837 13.70 13.48 9.66
N ALA A 838 13.44 13.12 8.41
CA ALA A 838 12.16 12.54 8.00
C ALA A 838 11.87 11.20 8.72
N MET A 839 12.88 10.32 8.80
CA MET A 839 12.79 9.02 9.46
C MET A 839 12.38 9.17 10.93
N ILE A 840 13.01 10.08 11.68
CA ILE A 840 12.68 10.28 13.10
C ILE A 840 11.30 10.93 13.33
N ILE A 841 10.82 11.77 12.41
CA ILE A 841 9.46 12.32 12.49
C ILE A 841 8.43 11.23 12.20
N GLY A 842 8.70 10.33 11.25
CA GLY A 842 7.86 9.17 10.93
C GLY A 842 7.61 8.22 12.10
N THR A 843 8.47 8.25 13.12
CA THR A 843 8.30 7.48 14.37
C THR A 843 7.13 7.97 15.24
N GLY A 844 6.67 9.22 15.05
CA GLY A 844 5.69 9.88 15.92
C GLY A 844 6.22 10.27 17.31
N CYS A 845 7.47 9.91 17.64
CA CYS A 845 8.10 10.21 18.92
C CYS A 845 8.65 11.64 18.97
N VAL A 846 9.13 12.18 17.85
CA VAL A 846 9.67 13.54 17.74
C VAL A 846 8.59 14.47 17.17
N SER A 847 8.43 15.64 17.77
CA SER A 847 7.51 16.67 17.25
C SER A 847 8.24 17.63 16.31
N THR A 848 7.59 18.04 15.22
CA THR A 848 8.14 19.01 14.26
C THR A 848 8.55 20.31 14.94
N GLY A 849 7.75 20.80 15.90
CA GLY A 849 8.06 22.02 16.65
C GLY A 849 9.31 21.91 17.53
N MET A 850 9.58 20.75 18.13
CA MET A 850 10.82 20.51 18.88
C MET A 850 12.02 20.49 17.93
N MET A 851 11.91 19.72 16.84
CA MET A 851 12.96 19.59 15.84
C MET A 851 13.34 20.95 15.26
N PHE A 852 12.35 21.78 14.89
CA PHE A 852 12.60 23.11 14.38
C PHE A 852 13.37 23.99 15.37
N ARG A 853 12.95 24.05 16.65
CA ARG A 853 13.62 24.89 17.65
C ARG A 853 15.04 24.43 17.96
N ALA A 854 15.23 23.12 18.14
CA ALA A 854 16.53 22.56 18.46
C ALA A 854 17.47 22.58 17.24
N GLY A 855 16.92 22.31 16.06
CA GLY A 855 17.63 22.39 14.78
C GLY A 855 18.02 23.81 14.40
N LEU A 856 17.19 24.82 14.71
CA LEU A 856 17.54 26.23 14.47
C LEU A 856 18.79 26.62 15.26
N PHE A 857 18.90 26.17 16.50
CA PHE A 857 20.08 26.40 17.33
C PHE A 857 21.34 25.74 16.72
N LEU A 858 21.25 24.49 16.25
CA LEU A 858 22.35 23.81 15.57
C LEU A 858 22.73 24.47 14.24
N SER A 859 21.74 24.96 13.48
CA SER A 859 21.96 25.63 12.21
C SER A 859 22.68 26.97 12.41
N LEU A 860 22.29 27.74 13.43
CA LEU A 860 23.01 28.95 13.83
C LEU A 860 24.44 28.65 14.32
N ALA A 861 24.64 27.56 15.06
CA ALA A 861 25.97 27.11 15.46
C ALA A 861 26.82 26.70 14.25
N ALA A 862 26.25 26.00 13.28
CA ALA A 862 26.92 25.62 12.03
C ALA A 862 27.34 26.87 11.24
N MET A 863 26.46 27.86 11.13
CA MET A 863 26.76 29.15 10.49
C MET A 863 27.89 29.88 11.22
N LEU A 864 27.88 29.90 12.54
CA LEU A 864 28.94 30.52 13.35
C LEU A 864 30.28 29.82 13.10
N PHE A 865 30.34 28.49 13.20
CA PHE A 865 31.59 27.76 13.01
C PHE A 865 32.09 27.81 11.56
N TYR A 866 31.18 27.82 10.59
CA TYR A 866 31.52 28.12 9.20
C TYR A 866 32.15 29.51 9.07
N ALA A 867 31.54 30.55 9.65
CA ALA A 867 32.06 31.90 9.61
C ALA A 867 33.45 32.02 10.24
N MET A 868 33.66 31.38 11.39
CA MET A 868 34.97 31.32 12.05
C MET A 868 36.01 30.58 11.20
N SER A 869 35.58 29.53 10.51
CA SER A 869 36.46 28.72 9.66
C SER A 869 36.92 29.50 8.44
N VAL A 870 35.99 30.15 7.73
CA VAL A 870 36.30 31.00 6.57
C VAL A 870 37.18 32.19 6.97
N ALA A 871 36.90 32.83 8.11
CA ALA A 871 37.64 34.03 8.51
C ALA A 871 39.07 33.74 9.00
N TRP A 872 39.31 32.58 9.62
CA TRP A 872 40.58 32.32 10.32
C TRP A 872 41.22 30.98 9.97
N VAL A 873 40.45 29.88 9.96
CA VAL A 873 41.03 28.53 9.86
C VAL A 873 41.44 28.19 8.42
N TRP A 874 40.58 28.47 7.44
CA TRP A 874 40.85 28.21 6.03
C TRP A 874 42.07 29.00 5.53
N PRO A 875 42.20 30.31 5.81
CA PRO A 875 43.43 31.06 5.47
C PRO A 875 44.70 30.48 6.10
N MET A 876 44.64 29.96 7.34
CA MET A 876 45.79 29.31 7.99
C MET A 876 46.17 27.98 7.34
N LEU A 877 45.19 27.27 6.77
CA LEU A 877 45.40 26.02 6.04
C LEU A 877 45.80 26.23 4.57
N GLY A 878 45.78 27.48 4.09
CA GLY A 878 46.06 27.82 2.70
C GLY A 878 44.89 27.50 1.76
N ILE A 879 43.67 27.47 2.29
CA ILE A 879 42.39 27.26 1.58
C ILE A 879 41.73 28.61 1.31
#